data_AF-A0A6L7QNV7-F1
#
_entry.id   AF-A0A6L7QNV7-F1
#
_cell.length_a   1.000
_cell.length_b   1.000
_cell.length_c   1.000
_cell.angle_alpha   90.00
_cell.angle_beta   90.00
_cell.angle_gamma   90.00
#
_symmetry.space_group_name_H-M   'P 1'
#
loop_
_entity.id
_entity.type
_entity.pdbx_description
1 polymer ?
#
loop_
_entity_poly.entity_id
_entity_poly.type
_entity_poly.pdbx_seq_one_letter_code
_entity_poly.pdbx_strand_id
1 'polypeptide(L)'
;MKRRLPAQYSMILATAARRLTLGFVALFLPMALNGVWAQAKGYSLGADRVEVRTQAHWQAWEFPSDMVTITPSGSVQSRFIQVPHNAVLNAADFSYPIDGSLRDQYANSFQDENNTLLARGGIKRAGSNPQLAERAIDADIATAWEPDPADPLRDWVLEIDLGRLVSATKVVVRFAEERDPFLQFRVHSAGGQNPFGTADRSGALDYTLVGGTTQPNRDQRVFEFDLAPLGTHTEEWTGRIVQYLRVAATATNGERAQQLSAEEYQALTAENQGAVEYVWKIASEERLVTAERYDQLPLEQQGGVRYFRRERPQLAEVEVWTIGENIALGIVERGGNLHDVNPNSSPELAVDGNVRTEWQGMVYFPTGETAEWGLLNVNLGSHFLVHAVRIITRVGGRNLIGYILRGSDGSLAPDGSLIWEELSGETRQLNQNTRLFEDHFEPRPMRFLEFRNLDIARRTRAHEGHRILSTVTEIQVFANGFLPILEMTSDLIDLGSSKTLTTIDWEADTPLGTAVEVRTRTGNDLREVNRYFKKDGTEVANKEEYEKQPSFYRGDILTEFLPGPGWSNWSQVYVKSGEVIRSPNPRRYMMIQARLLSEDAAEAASLESIQIHFTAPLVDRIAGEIEPKRDVPSGELTDFDLFIRPIFAAQNPGFDLIRLIAPSRANIKLRQVSLGDESEFAAGNEETFAEVEKGRFENGAGEELEWTKVASDTLQLGLPRILRRGSADIVRLSFSSRVFLSGATFAAEVGRSTQADNWQRVDPADPVGDELAAGEGLTVLTTARRGQIGTIEVDPAIFSPNGDGINDTAVFSFAVLKVNVARQVVVHLYDLAGREVRRLSERRNMANGLYRLVWDGRDEGGTLVSPGLYLARIEVDDDAGDDNSAARLVGVAY
;
A
#
# COMPACT_ATOMS: atom_id res chain seq x y z
N MET A 1 -49.07 -59.50 -2.44
CA MET A 1 -49.49 -59.73 -3.85
C MET A 1 -50.70 -58.86 -4.19
N LYS A 2 -50.48 -57.56 -4.44
CA LYS A 2 -51.50 -56.53 -4.78
C LYS A 2 -50.78 -55.51 -5.69
N ARG A 3 -51.23 -55.18 -6.90
CA ARG A 3 -52.44 -54.43 -7.36
C ARG A 3 -52.32 -52.90 -7.22
N ARG A 4 -52.57 -52.20 -8.36
CA ARG A 4 -53.13 -50.85 -8.59
C ARG A 4 -52.22 -49.68 -9.04
N LEU A 5 -52.38 -49.36 -10.35
CA LEU A 5 -52.66 -48.06 -11.00
C LEU A 5 -53.55 -47.06 -10.17
N PRO A 6 -53.79 -45.77 -10.57
CA PRO A 6 -53.64 -45.15 -11.90
C PRO A 6 -53.08 -43.69 -11.93
N ALA A 7 -53.06 -43.11 -13.13
CA ALA A 7 -53.00 -41.66 -13.40
C ALA A 7 -54.41 -41.02 -13.43
N GLN A 8 -54.52 -39.68 -13.41
CA GLN A 8 -55.37 -38.90 -14.35
C GLN A 8 -55.28 -37.37 -14.23
N TYR A 9 -55.48 -36.70 -15.37
CA TYR A 9 -55.69 -35.25 -15.57
C TYR A 9 -57.20 -34.94 -15.61
N SER A 10 -57.60 -33.74 -15.17
CA SER A 10 -58.83 -33.01 -15.59
C SER A 10 -58.72 -31.56 -15.07
N MET A 11 -58.70 -30.48 -15.88
CA MET A 11 -59.80 -29.86 -16.66
C MET A 11 -60.95 -29.30 -15.78
N ILE A 12 -61.56 -28.11 -15.99
CA ILE A 12 -61.38 -26.96 -16.92
C ILE A 12 -62.37 -25.80 -16.51
N LEU A 13 -62.27 -24.59 -17.14
CA LEU A 13 -63.22 -23.43 -17.13
C LEU A 13 -63.41 -22.60 -15.80
N ALA A 14 -63.78 -21.31 -15.80
CA ALA A 14 -63.52 -20.14 -16.66
C ALA A 14 -64.31 -18.87 -16.19
N THR A 15 -63.87 -17.67 -16.64
CA THR A 15 -64.66 -16.41 -16.83
C THR A 15 -65.31 -15.72 -15.58
N ALA A 16 -65.48 -14.38 -15.51
CA ALA A 16 -64.88 -13.22 -16.20
C ALA A 16 -65.34 -11.87 -15.56
N ALA A 17 -64.58 -10.78 -15.82
CA ALA A 17 -64.98 -9.36 -15.76
C ALA A 17 -65.27 -8.74 -14.35
N ARG A 18 -65.00 -7.44 -14.07
CA ARG A 18 -64.60 -6.29 -14.92
C ARG A 18 -63.91 -5.17 -14.10
N ARG A 19 -62.90 -4.51 -14.71
CA ARG A 19 -62.34 -3.12 -14.60
C ARG A 19 -63.00 -2.16 -13.55
N LEU A 20 -62.32 -1.22 -12.89
CA LEU A 20 -61.12 -0.36 -13.15
C LEU A 20 -60.32 -0.11 -11.82
N THR A 21 -59.20 0.64 -11.68
CA THR A 21 -57.97 1.00 -12.45
C THR A 21 -57.07 1.86 -11.50
N LEU A 22 -55.80 2.15 -11.86
CA LEU A 22 -54.68 2.81 -11.11
C LEU A 22 -54.01 1.90 -10.04
N GLY A 23 -52.67 1.75 -10.01
CA GLY A 23 -51.67 2.23 -10.96
C GLY A 23 -50.23 2.26 -10.41
N PHE A 24 -49.55 1.11 -10.34
CA PHE A 24 -48.10 1.02 -10.20
C PHE A 24 -47.59 -0.23 -10.93
N VAL A 25 -46.59 -0.07 -11.81
CA VAL A 25 -46.05 -1.16 -12.63
C VAL A 25 -44.64 -1.50 -12.13
N ALA A 26 -44.54 -2.58 -11.36
CA ALA A 26 -43.26 -3.24 -11.10
C ALA A 26 -42.99 -4.22 -12.23
N LEU A 27 -42.14 -3.83 -13.18
CA LEU A 27 -41.83 -4.63 -14.37
C LEU A 27 -40.62 -5.53 -14.08
N PHE A 28 -40.88 -6.75 -13.60
CA PHE A 28 -39.86 -7.79 -13.47
C PHE A 28 -39.32 -8.15 -14.87
N LEU A 29 -38.07 -7.78 -15.14
CA LEU A 29 -37.29 -8.34 -16.24
C LEU A 29 -36.42 -9.48 -15.68
N PRO A 30 -36.44 -10.70 -16.26
CA PRO A 30 -35.53 -11.76 -15.83
C PRO A 30 -34.11 -11.42 -16.28
N MET A 31 -33.25 -11.07 -15.34
CA MET A 31 -31.84 -10.79 -15.62
C MET A 31 -31.15 -12.12 -15.99
N ALA A 32 -30.72 -12.23 -17.24
CA ALA A 32 -30.00 -13.40 -17.72
C ALA A 32 -28.60 -13.45 -17.07
N LEU A 33 -28.43 -14.32 -16.08
CA LEU A 33 -27.13 -14.71 -15.53
C LEU A 33 -26.33 -15.49 -16.57
N ASN A 34 -25.75 -14.76 -17.52
CA ASN A 34 -24.69 -15.16 -18.44
C ASN A 34 -23.76 -13.97 -18.70
N GLY A 35 -23.37 -13.31 -17.60
CA GLY A 35 -22.24 -12.39 -17.60
C GLY A 35 -21.00 -13.15 -17.15
N VAL A 36 -20.09 -13.45 -18.08
CA VAL A 36 -18.67 -13.59 -17.70
C VAL A 36 -18.30 -12.23 -17.10
N TRP A 37 -17.80 -12.21 -15.86
CA TRP A 37 -17.36 -10.99 -15.20
C TRP A 37 -16.19 -10.40 -16.00
N ALA A 38 -16.49 -9.44 -16.88
CA ALA A 38 -15.48 -8.60 -17.47
C ALA A 38 -14.96 -7.67 -16.36
N GLN A 39 -13.88 -8.10 -15.72
CA GLN A 39 -13.16 -7.29 -14.74
C GLN A 39 -12.90 -5.90 -15.34
N ALA A 40 -13.37 -4.86 -14.65
CA ALA A 40 -13.12 -3.50 -15.07
C ALA A 40 -11.60 -3.27 -15.05
N LYS A 41 -11.04 -2.86 -16.19
CA LYS A 41 -9.60 -2.60 -16.32
C LYS A 41 -9.23 -1.32 -15.59
N GLY A 42 -8.05 -1.29 -14.97
CA GLY A 42 -7.50 -0.11 -14.30
C GLY A 42 -7.06 1.02 -15.25
N TYR A 43 -7.43 0.96 -16.53
CA TYR A 43 -6.99 1.83 -17.62
C TYR A 43 -7.92 1.74 -18.84
N SER A 44 -7.88 2.77 -19.68
CA SER A 44 -8.30 2.71 -21.07
C SER A 44 -7.09 2.70 -22.02
N LEU A 45 -7.22 2.02 -23.17
CA LEU A 45 -6.17 1.93 -24.18
C LEU A 45 -6.62 2.69 -25.45
N GLY A 46 -5.93 3.78 -25.74
CA GLY A 46 -6.08 4.56 -26.97
C GLY A 46 -5.22 4.04 -28.13
N ALA A 47 -5.16 4.80 -29.22
CA ALA A 47 -4.34 4.46 -30.38
C ALA A 47 -2.82 4.70 -30.14
N ASP A 48 -2.51 5.66 -29.28
CA ASP A 48 -1.19 6.25 -29.02
C ASP A 48 -0.89 6.44 -27.52
N ARG A 49 -1.81 6.05 -26.63
CA ARG A 49 -1.62 6.16 -25.18
C ARG A 49 -2.42 5.16 -24.34
N VAL A 50 -1.96 4.92 -23.11
CA VAL A 50 -2.77 4.40 -21.99
C VAL A 50 -3.28 5.58 -21.17
N GLU A 51 -4.51 5.53 -20.67
CA GLU A 51 -5.11 6.61 -19.86
C GLU A 51 -5.82 6.06 -18.61
N VAL A 52 -5.43 6.58 -17.44
CA VAL A 52 -5.98 6.28 -16.11
C VAL A 52 -6.54 7.58 -15.56
N ARG A 53 -7.83 7.61 -15.18
CA ARG A 53 -8.53 8.86 -14.84
C ARG A 53 -9.89 8.68 -14.15
N THR A 54 -10.65 7.64 -14.52
CA THR A 54 -12.02 7.49 -14.00
C THR A 54 -12.01 6.83 -12.62
N GLN A 55 -13.06 7.06 -11.83
CA GLN A 55 -13.27 6.35 -10.56
C GLN A 55 -13.16 4.82 -10.72
N ALA A 56 -13.70 4.26 -11.80
CA ALA A 56 -13.62 2.84 -12.12
C ALA A 56 -12.21 2.36 -12.50
N HIS A 57 -11.38 3.22 -13.09
CA HIS A 57 -9.96 2.89 -13.33
C HIS A 57 -9.22 2.79 -12.00
N TRP A 58 -9.36 3.78 -11.11
CA TRP A 58 -8.70 3.77 -9.81
C TRP A 58 -9.19 2.63 -8.91
N GLN A 59 -10.49 2.31 -8.90
CA GLN A 59 -11.06 1.19 -8.13
C GLN A 59 -10.54 -0.20 -8.53
N ALA A 60 -9.90 -0.33 -9.70
CA ALA A 60 -9.29 -1.58 -10.16
C ALA A 60 -7.77 -1.67 -9.88
N TRP A 61 -7.18 -0.63 -9.28
CA TRP A 61 -5.80 -0.67 -8.80
C TRP A 61 -5.72 -1.36 -7.42
N GLU A 62 -4.53 -1.86 -7.08
CA GLU A 62 -4.19 -2.35 -5.74
C GLU A 62 -3.73 -1.18 -4.87
N PHE A 63 -4.36 -1.00 -3.71
CA PHE A 63 -4.08 0.04 -2.72
C PHE A 63 -4.63 -0.38 -1.33
N PRO A 64 -4.20 0.24 -0.21
CA PRO A 64 -4.77 -0.03 1.11
C PRO A 64 -6.26 0.34 1.16
N SER A 65 -7.12 -0.69 1.14
CA SER A 65 -8.53 -0.61 0.73
C SER A 65 -9.42 0.34 1.55
N ASP A 66 -9.14 0.48 2.85
CA ASP A 66 -9.86 1.34 3.80
C ASP A 66 -9.20 2.73 4.02
N MET A 67 -8.13 3.03 3.27
CA MET A 67 -7.33 4.25 3.42
C MET A 67 -7.24 5.11 2.16
N VAL A 68 -8.13 4.89 1.19
CA VAL A 68 -8.18 5.67 -0.06
C VAL A 68 -9.55 6.28 -0.27
N THR A 69 -9.56 7.57 -0.61
CA THR A 69 -10.75 8.31 -1.03
C THR A 69 -10.69 8.52 -2.54
N ILE A 70 -11.69 8.02 -3.27
CA ILE A 70 -11.83 8.23 -4.72
C ILE A 70 -13.08 9.07 -4.97
N THR A 71 -12.89 10.30 -5.42
CA THR A 71 -13.97 11.24 -5.72
C THR A 71 -14.79 10.82 -6.95
N PRO A 72 -16.06 11.23 -7.08
CA PRO A 72 -16.88 10.96 -8.27
C PRO A 72 -16.31 11.55 -9.58
N SER A 73 -15.46 12.59 -9.49
CA SER A 73 -14.73 13.17 -10.62
C SER A 73 -13.50 12.36 -11.04
N GLY A 74 -13.08 11.36 -10.27
CA GLY A 74 -11.93 10.52 -10.58
C GLY A 74 -10.59 10.99 -10.01
N SER A 75 -10.58 11.93 -9.06
CA SER A 75 -9.38 12.22 -8.25
C SER A 75 -9.26 11.23 -7.08
N VAL A 76 -8.05 10.73 -6.82
CA VAL A 76 -7.70 9.81 -5.73
C VAL A 76 -6.72 10.44 -4.73
N GLN A 77 -6.96 10.23 -3.44
CA GLN A 77 -6.20 10.76 -2.29
C GLN A 77 -6.24 9.76 -1.13
N SER A 78 -5.33 9.87 -0.16
CA SER A 78 -5.43 9.12 1.10
C SER A 78 -6.65 9.53 1.93
N ARG A 79 -7.18 8.61 2.74
CA ARG A 79 -8.22 8.93 3.73
C ARG A 79 -7.60 9.66 4.92
N PHE A 80 -8.30 10.66 5.44
CA PHE A 80 -7.94 11.32 6.69
C PHE A 80 -8.42 10.48 7.89
N ILE A 81 -7.52 10.23 8.85
CA ILE A 81 -7.80 9.49 10.08
C ILE A 81 -8.18 10.48 11.18
N GLN A 82 -9.42 10.40 11.70
CA GLN A 82 -9.93 11.39 12.65
C GLN A 82 -9.44 11.17 14.09
N VAL A 83 -9.03 12.26 14.73
CA VAL A 83 -8.58 12.33 16.12
C VAL A 83 -9.09 13.64 16.76
N PRO A 84 -9.95 13.61 17.79
CA PRO A 84 -10.68 12.45 18.31
C PRO A 84 -11.76 11.95 17.33
N HIS A 85 -12.26 10.73 17.53
CA HIS A 85 -13.28 10.12 16.67
C HIS A 85 -14.58 9.84 17.44
N ASN A 86 -15.75 10.05 16.82
CA ASN A 86 -17.03 9.57 17.36
C ASN A 86 -17.31 8.15 16.85
N ALA A 87 -17.06 7.15 17.70
CA ALA A 87 -17.12 5.73 17.35
C ALA A 87 -18.50 5.22 16.92
N VAL A 88 -19.55 5.98 17.20
CA VAL A 88 -20.94 5.70 16.84
C VAL A 88 -21.16 5.82 15.33
N LEU A 89 -20.57 6.83 14.69
CA LEU A 89 -20.81 7.19 13.28
C LEU A 89 -20.53 6.04 12.30
N ASN A 90 -19.57 5.18 12.64
CA ASN A 90 -19.18 4.02 11.85
C ASN A 90 -19.40 2.69 12.58
N ALA A 91 -20.26 2.64 13.60
CA ALA A 91 -20.55 1.39 14.31
C ALA A 91 -21.10 0.30 13.36
N ALA A 92 -21.91 0.69 12.38
CA ALA A 92 -22.54 -0.22 11.41
C ALA A 92 -21.56 -0.86 10.41
N ASP A 93 -20.35 -0.35 10.27
CA ASP A 93 -19.31 -0.92 9.39
C ASP A 93 -18.69 -2.20 9.98
N PHE A 94 -18.88 -2.43 11.28
CA PHE A 94 -18.31 -3.56 12.00
C PHE A 94 -19.38 -4.62 12.31
N SER A 95 -19.00 -5.89 12.12
CA SER A 95 -19.83 -7.02 12.53
C SER A 95 -18.98 -8.17 13.05
N TYR A 96 -19.52 -8.91 14.02
CA TYR A 96 -18.79 -9.95 14.74
C TYR A 96 -19.71 -11.14 15.08
N PRO A 97 -19.16 -12.37 15.22
CA PRO A 97 -19.97 -13.56 15.48
C PRO A 97 -20.56 -13.59 16.89
N ILE A 98 -21.80 -14.07 16.99
CA ILE A 98 -22.52 -14.28 18.25
C ILE A 98 -23.06 -15.71 18.36
N ASP A 99 -23.18 -16.22 19.59
CA ASP A 99 -23.78 -17.54 19.84
C ASP A 99 -25.27 -17.54 19.44
N GLY A 100 -25.73 -18.60 18.78
CA GLY A 100 -27.10 -18.74 18.30
C GLY A 100 -28.19 -18.56 19.37
N SER A 101 -27.87 -18.86 20.64
CA SER A 101 -28.76 -18.64 21.79
C SER A 101 -28.96 -17.17 22.16
N LEU A 102 -28.14 -16.26 21.63
CA LEU A 102 -28.19 -14.83 21.91
C LEU A 102 -29.00 -14.03 20.88
N ARG A 103 -29.50 -14.64 19.80
CA ARG A 103 -30.22 -13.95 18.70
C ARG A 103 -31.27 -12.95 19.21
N ASP A 104 -32.12 -13.37 20.14
CA ASP A 104 -33.24 -12.56 20.67
C ASP A 104 -32.76 -11.38 21.56
N GLN A 105 -31.47 -11.28 21.86
CA GLN A 105 -30.83 -10.16 22.57
C GLN A 105 -30.26 -9.09 21.63
N TYR A 106 -30.20 -9.36 20.32
CA TYR A 106 -29.55 -8.55 19.29
C TYR A 106 -30.53 -8.32 18.12
N ALA A 107 -31.24 -7.18 18.13
CA ALA A 107 -32.13 -6.78 17.03
C ALA A 107 -31.36 -6.51 15.72
N ASN A 108 -30.09 -6.15 15.86
CA ASN A 108 -29.05 -5.98 14.85
C ASN A 108 -28.38 -7.30 14.38
N SER A 109 -28.95 -8.47 14.69
CA SER A 109 -28.38 -9.76 14.27
C SER A 109 -28.85 -10.21 12.88
N PHE A 110 -27.91 -10.76 12.11
CA PHE A 110 -28.13 -11.25 10.74
C PHE A 110 -27.31 -12.52 10.48
N GLN A 111 -27.59 -13.22 9.37
CA GLN A 111 -26.76 -14.35 8.93
C GLN A 111 -25.97 -13.98 7.68
N ASP A 112 -24.72 -14.41 7.63
CA ASP A 112 -23.89 -14.34 6.43
C ASP A 112 -24.27 -15.46 5.42
N GLU A 113 -23.57 -15.49 4.28
CA GLU A 113 -23.77 -16.51 3.24
C GLU A 113 -23.44 -17.94 3.72
N ASN A 114 -22.65 -18.06 4.80
CA ASN A 114 -22.24 -19.32 5.43
C ASN A 114 -23.17 -19.76 6.59
N ASN A 115 -24.27 -19.04 6.83
CA ASN A 115 -25.21 -19.18 7.96
C ASN A 115 -24.63 -18.87 9.36
N THR A 116 -23.44 -18.27 9.46
CA THR A 116 -22.89 -17.73 10.71
C THR A 116 -23.83 -16.65 11.24
N LEU A 117 -24.19 -16.69 12.53
CA LEU A 117 -24.95 -15.61 13.16
C LEU A 117 -23.99 -14.50 13.58
N LEU A 118 -24.18 -13.32 13.00
CA LEU A 118 -23.40 -12.10 13.27
C LEU A 118 -24.28 -11.05 13.96
N ALA A 119 -23.68 -10.18 14.75
CA ALA A 119 -24.25 -8.89 15.13
C ALA A 119 -23.52 -7.77 14.37
N ARG A 120 -24.23 -6.73 13.93
CA ARG A 120 -23.67 -5.51 13.33
C ARG A 120 -23.78 -4.35 14.32
N GLY A 121 -22.79 -3.48 14.44
CA GLY A 121 -22.94 -2.29 15.29
C GLY A 121 -24.10 -1.36 14.86
N GLY A 122 -24.51 -0.47 15.76
CA GLY A 122 -25.73 0.34 15.66
C GLY A 122 -26.65 0.11 16.87
N ILE A 123 -27.97 0.16 16.67
CA ILE A 123 -28.91 -0.15 17.75
C ILE A 123 -28.99 -1.66 18.00
N LYS A 124 -28.34 -2.09 19.08
CA LYS A 124 -28.46 -3.46 19.61
C LYS A 124 -29.89 -3.80 19.98
N ARG A 125 -30.57 -2.89 20.67
CA ARG A 125 -31.97 -3.03 21.10
C ARG A 125 -32.55 -1.71 21.58
N ALA A 126 -33.77 -1.38 21.17
CA ALA A 126 -34.62 -0.41 21.86
C ALA A 126 -35.80 -1.15 22.50
N GLY A 127 -36.12 -0.84 23.75
CA GLY A 127 -37.26 -1.43 24.45
C GLY A 127 -38.60 -0.79 24.09
N SER A 128 -38.59 0.44 23.55
CA SER A 128 -39.74 1.22 23.16
C SER A 128 -39.49 1.94 21.84
N ASN A 129 -40.52 2.08 21.01
CA ASN A 129 -40.50 2.71 19.67
C ASN A 129 -39.22 2.41 18.83
N PRO A 130 -38.89 1.13 18.58
CA PRO A 130 -37.62 0.73 17.98
C PRO A 130 -37.41 1.24 16.56
N GLN A 131 -38.48 1.60 15.84
CA GLN A 131 -38.41 2.15 14.48
C GLN A 131 -37.78 3.55 14.43
N LEU A 132 -37.72 4.26 15.56
CA LEU A 132 -37.05 5.57 15.67
C LEU A 132 -35.68 5.48 16.34
N ALA A 133 -35.21 4.29 16.73
CA ALA A 133 -34.05 4.16 17.61
C ALA A 133 -32.71 4.60 16.96
N GLU A 134 -32.54 4.35 15.66
CA GLU A 134 -31.36 4.78 14.89
C GLU A 134 -31.21 6.32 14.88
N ARG A 135 -32.30 7.07 15.07
CA ARG A 135 -32.30 8.54 15.15
C ARG A 135 -31.68 9.14 16.41
N ALA A 136 -31.11 8.30 17.28
CA ALA A 136 -30.31 8.74 18.41
C ALA A 136 -28.80 8.54 18.15
N ILE A 137 -28.42 8.08 16.95
CA ILE A 137 -27.06 7.78 16.54
C ILE A 137 -26.79 8.12 15.05
N ASP A 138 -27.68 8.88 14.39
CA ASP A 138 -27.58 9.21 12.96
C ASP A 138 -26.86 10.55 12.68
N ALA A 139 -26.35 11.20 13.73
CA ALA A 139 -25.66 12.48 13.71
C ALA A 139 -26.50 13.68 13.23
N ASP A 140 -27.83 13.53 13.09
CA ASP A 140 -28.75 14.63 12.81
C ASP A 140 -29.51 15.02 14.09
N ILE A 141 -29.08 16.10 14.72
CA ILE A 141 -29.71 16.65 15.94
C ILE A 141 -31.14 17.17 15.73
N ALA A 142 -31.64 17.24 14.48
CA ALA A 142 -33.04 17.54 14.17
C ALA A 142 -33.94 16.29 14.20
N THR A 143 -33.36 15.09 14.14
CA THR A 143 -34.03 13.82 14.42
C THR A 143 -33.89 13.41 15.88
N ALA A 144 -34.73 12.47 16.30
CA ALA A 144 -34.71 11.93 17.67
C ALA A 144 -35.43 10.58 17.78
N TRP A 145 -35.01 9.80 18.78
CA TRP A 145 -35.77 8.70 19.35
C TRP A 145 -36.73 9.23 20.44
N GLU A 146 -38.02 8.97 20.25
CA GLU A 146 -39.09 9.25 21.22
C GLU A 146 -39.70 7.93 21.68
N PRO A 147 -39.60 7.53 22.97
CA PRO A 147 -40.30 6.36 23.49
C PRO A 147 -41.82 6.47 23.32
N ASP A 148 -42.49 5.35 23.11
CA ASP A 148 -43.97 5.32 23.05
C ASP A 148 -44.53 5.59 24.46
N PRO A 149 -45.40 6.60 24.64
CA PRO A 149 -46.02 6.89 25.94
C PRO A 149 -46.94 5.78 26.46
N ALA A 150 -47.32 4.78 25.64
CA ALA A 150 -48.05 3.59 26.07
C ALA A 150 -47.14 2.50 26.67
N ASP A 151 -45.83 2.51 26.36
CA ASP A 151 -44.88 1.56 26.94
C ASP A 151 -44.54 1.95 28.39
N PRO A 152 -44.39 0.98 29.31
CA PRO A 152 -44.03 1.30 30.69
C PRO A 152 -42.57 1.75 30.76
N LEU A 153 -42.28 2.75 31.60
CA LEU A 153 -40.97 3.40 31.76
C LEU A 153 -39.74 2.46 31.79
N ARG A 154 -39.87 1.24 32.33
CA ARG A 154 -38.77 0.24 32.36
C ARG A 154 -38.28 -0.18 30.97
N ASP A 155 -39.12 -0.02 29.96
CA ASP A 155 -38.88 -0.40 28.56
C ASP A 155 -38.39 0.84 27.75
N TRP A 156 -38.33 2.03 28.35
CA TRP A 156 -37.70 3.24 27.79
C TRP A 156 -36.16 3.17 27.94
N VAL A 157 -35.59 2.17 27.27
CA VAL A 157 -34.16 1.84 27.29
C VAL A 157 -33.66 1.66 25.86
N LEU A 158 -32.54 2.33 25.56
CA LEU A 158 -31.79 2.20 24.31
C LEU A 158 -30.44 1.52 24.62
N GLU A 159 -30.17 0.39 23.98
CA GLU A 159 -28.86 -0.27 23.94
C GLU A 159 -28.20 -0.04 22.59
N ILE A 160 -27.01 0.54 22.61
CA ILE A 160 -26.16 0.81 21.45
C ILE A 160 -24.96 -0.14 21.52
N ASP A 161 -24.59 -0.72 20.39
CA ASP A 161 -23.40 -1.55 20.20
C ASP A 161 -22.50 -0.88 19.17
N LEU A 162 -21.27 -0.58 19.54
CA LEU A 162 -20.29 0.12 18.69
C LEU A 162 -19.66 -0.80 17.63
N GLY A 163 -20.11 -2.07 17.56
CA GLY A 163 -19.65 -3.11 16.64
C GLY A 163 -18.25 -3.65 16.95
N ARG A 164 -17.50 -2.97 17.83
CA ARG A 164 -16.12 -3.26 18.24
C ARG A 164 -15.80 -2.65 19.61
N LEU A 165 -14.71 -3.10 20.21
CA LEU A 165 -14.10 -2.52 21.39
C LEU A 165 -13.40 -1.20 21.05
N VAL A 166 -13.77 -0.12 21.73
CA VAL A 166 -13.15 1.20 21.55
C VAL A 166 -12.59 1.76 22.85
N SER A 167 -11.58 2.62 22.71
CA SER A 167 -10.96 3.39 23.78
C SER A 167 -11.67 4.75 23.94
N ALA A 168 -12.84 4.74 24.59
CA ALA A 168 -13.71 5.90 24.72
C ALA A 168 -13.28 6.84 25.86
N THR A 169 -13.17 8.14 25.59
CA THR A 169 -12.81 9.19 26.56
C THR A 169 -14.03 9.96 27.07
N LYS A 170 -15.09 10.09 26.27
CA LYS A 170 -16.29 10.84 26.63
C LYS A 170 -17.55 10.25 26.00
N VAL A 171 -18.66 10.31 26.72
CA VAL A 171 -20.02 10.12 26.17
C VAL A 171 -20.76 11.45 26.19
N VAL A 172 -21.44 11.80 25.10
CA VAL A 172 -22.36 12.93 25.03
C VAL A 172 -23.78 12.43 24.83
N VAL A 173 -24.74 13.01 25.54
CA VAL A 173 -26.17 12.75 25.39
C VAL A 173 -26.88 14.06 25.09
N ARG A 174 -27.55 14.14 23.95
CA ARG A 174 -28.31 15.32 23.49
C ARG A 174 -29.80 15.02 23.46
N PHE A 175 -30.60 15.92 24.02
CA PHE A 175 -32.06 15.95 23.90
C PHE A 175 -32.49 17.02 22.91
N ALA A 176 -33.59 16.79 22.19
CA ALA A 176 -34.08 17.73 21.19
C ALA A 176 -34.48 19.08 21.81
N GLU A 177 -34.08 20.19 21.18
CA GLU A 177 -34.28 21.56 21.70
C GLU A 177 -35.76 21.87 21.97
N GLU A 178 -36.63 21.67 20.97
CA GLU A 178 -38.07 22.02 21.07
C GLU A 178 -38.97 20.94 21.73
N ARG A 179 -38.38 19.94 22.39
CA ARG A 179 -39.10 18.83 23.04
C ARG A 179 -38.64 18.62 24.47
N ASP A 180 -39.32 17.75 25.20
CA ASP A 180 -38.94 17.46 26.59
C ASP A 180 -37.66 16.60 26.60
N PRO A 181 -36.70 16.82 27.51
CA PRO A 181 -35.62 15.87 27.77
C PRO A 181 -36.16 14.69 28.60
N PHE A 182 -35.36 13.64 28.79
CA PHE A 182 -35.70 12.66 29.83
C PHE A 182 -35.70 13.32 31.21
N LEU A 183 -36.85 13.25 31.89
CA LEU A 183 -37.04 13.82 33.23
C LEU A 183 -35.96 13.33 34.19
N GLN A 184 -35.69 12.03 34.20
CA GLN A 184 -34.43 11.51 34.73
C GLN A 184 -33.93 10.37 33.86
N PHE A 185 -32.62 10.22 33.73
CA PHE A 185 -31.99 9.13 33.00
C PHE A 185 -30.66 8.68 33.62
N ARG A 186 -30.19 7.51 33.19
CA ARG A 186 -28.84 7.00 33.46
C ARG A 186 -28.19 6.45 32.19
N VAL A 187 -26.88 6.62 32.11
CA VAL A 187 -26.01 6.06 31.06
C VAL A 187 -25.09 5.03 31.71
N HIS A 188 -24.99 3.86 31.09
CA HIS A 188 -24.04 2.81 31.49
C HIS A 188 -23.21 2.37 30.28
N SER A 189 -21.99 1.91 30.53
CA SER A 189 -21.05 1.39 29.55
C SER A 189 -20.64 -0.05 29.91
N ALA A 190 -20.50 -0.93 28.93
CA ALA A 190 -19.84 -2.22 29.09
C ALA A 190 -18.78 -2.43 28.00
N GLY A 191 -17.62 -2.95 28.38
CA GLY A 191 -16.56 -3.34 27.42
C GLY A 191 -16.80 -4.68 26.73
N GLY A 192 -17.96 -5.32 26.93
CA GLY A 192 -18.28 -6.65 26.37
C GLY A 192 -17.91 -7.84 27.25
N GLN A 193 -17.12 -7.66 28.32
CA GLN A 193 -16.84 -8.72 29.28
C GLN A 193 -18.12 -9.17 30.02
N ASN A 194 -18.18 -10.47 30.35
CA ASN A 194 -19.21 -11.05 31.20
C ASN A 194 -18.76 -10.98 32.68
N PRO A 195 -19.61 -10.52 33.62
CA PRO A 195 -19.25 -10.41 35.05
C PRO A 195 -18.89 -11.76 35.71
N PHE A 196 -19.27 -12.89 35.11
CA PHE A 196 -18.97 -14.25 35.57
C PHE A 196 -17.85 -14.94 34.76
N GLY A 197 -17.19 -14.21 33.86
CA GLY A 197 -16.09 -14.72 33.01
C GLY A 197 -16.55 -15.58 31.83
N THR A 198 -15.60 -16.24 31.17
CA THR A 198 -15.82 -16.96 29.89
C THR A 198 -16.62 -18.26 29.98
N ALA A 199 -16.97 -18.70 31.19
CA ALA A 199 -17.80 -19.90 31.39
C ALA A 199 -19.30 -19.60 31.25
N ASP A 200 -19.74 -18.35 31.44
CA ASP A 200 -21.14 -17.97 31.35
C ASP A 200 -21.55 -17.58 29.93
N ARG A 201 -22.55 -18.29 29.40
CA ARG A 201 -23.13 -18.11 28.06
C ARG A 201 -24.45 -17.33 28.06
N SER A 202 -24.85 -16.76 29.21
CA SER A 202 -26.12 -16.00 29.33
C SER A 202 -26.25 -14.78 28.41
N GLY A 203 -25.12 -14.27 27.90
CA GLY A 203 -25.04 -12.99 27.19
C GLY A 203 -24.92 -11.78 28.10
N ALA A 204 -24.88 -11.96 29.44
CA ALA A 204 -24.77 -10.88 30.41
C ALA A 204 -23.54 -9.98 30.14
N LEU A 205 -23.78 -8.67 30.22
CA LEU A 205 -22.78 -7.62 30.04
C LEU A 205 -22.53 -6.92 31.39
N ASP A 206 -21.27 -6.70 31.73
CA ASP A 206 -20.89 -5.99 32.96
C ASP A 206 -21.03 -4.47 32.80
N TYR A 207 -22.27 -3.98 32.91
CA TYR A 207 -22.60 -2.57 32.76
C TYR A 207 -22.19 -1.74 33.99
N THR A 208 -21.19 -0.89 33.81
CA THR A 208 -20.76 0.11 34.81
C THR A 208 -21.43 1.46 34.52
N LEU A 209 -21.80 2.19 35.58
CA LEU A 209 -22.36 3.54 35.44
C LEU A 209 -21.35 4.49 34.76
N VAL A 210 -21.86 5.31 33.84
CA VAL A 210 -21.14 6.43 33.23
C VAL A 210 -21.59 7.73 33.87
N GLY A 211 -22.91 7.96 33.90
CA GLY A 211 -23.49 9.20 34.41
C GLY A 211 -25.01 9.22 34.30
N GLY A 212 -25.57 10.42 34.41
CA GLY A 212 -27.01 10.66 34.38
C GLY A 212 -27.46 11.70 35.39
N THR A 213 -28.76 11.86 35.55
CA THR A 213 -29.39 12.87 36.40
C THR A 213 -29.77 12.30 37.77
N THR A 214 -29.43 13.01 38.85
CA THR A 214 -29.87 12.68 40.23
C THR A 214 -31.14 13.42 40.65
N GLN A 215 -31.53 14.48 39.93
CA GLN A 215 -32.75 15.27 40.11
C GLN A 215 -33.52 15.39 38.78
N PRO A 216 -34.81 15.79 38.80
CA PRO A 216 -35.58 16.03 37.58
C PRO A 216 -34.94 17.10 36.67
N ASN A 217 -34.63 16.73 35.43
CA ASN A 217 -34.23 17.62 34.35
C ASN A 217 -35.47 18.17 33.61
N ARG A 218 -35.40 19.43 33.18
CA ARG A 218 -36.42 20.12 32.39
C ARG A 218 -35.80 20.95 31.26
N ASP A 219 -34.67 21.57 31.56
CA ASP A 219 -34.08 22.61 30.72
C ASP A 219 -32.75 22.19 30.07
N GLN A 220 -31.95 21.32 30.71
CA GLN A 220 -30.65 20.93 30.16
C GLN A 220 -30.80 19.97 28.97
N ARG A 221 -30.28 20.36 27.81
CA ARG A 221 -30.33 19.57 26.56
C ARG A 221 -29.08 18.75 26.27
N VAL A 222 -27.90 19.17 26.74
CA VAL A 222 -26.64 18.45 26.50
C VAL A 222 -26.00 18.01 27.82
N PHE A 223 -25.59 16.74 27.88
CA PHE A 223 -24.84 16.16 29.00
C PHE A 223 -23.57 15.52 28.48
N GLU A 224 -22.42 15.89 29.05
CA GLU A 224 -21.12 15.30 28.74
C GLU A 224 -20.61 14.52 29.95
N PHE A 225 -20.11 13.31 29.72
CA PHE A 225 -19.58 12.42 30.75
C PHE A 225 -18.19 11.92 30.36
N ASP A 226 -17.15 12.46 31.00
CA ASP A 226 -15.78 11.97 30.84
C ASP A 226 -15.63 10.57 31.47
N LEU A 227 -14.93 9.69 30.76
CA LEU A 227 -14.81 8.28 31.12
C LEU A 227 -13.47 7.99 31.81
N ALA A 228 -13.53 7.75 33.12
CA ALA A 228 -12.38 7.21 33.85
C ALA A 228 -12.15 5.72 33.52
N PRO A 229 -10.89 5.26 33.45
CA PRO A 229 -10.53 3.85 33.27
C PRO A 229 -11.08 2.94 34.37
N LEU A 230 -11.21 1.65 34.04
CA LEU A 230 -11.65 0.60 34.95
C LEU A 230 -10.57 -0.49 35.01
N GLY A 231 -10.28 -0.98 36.22
CA GLY A 231 -9.22 -1.97 36.45
C GLY A 231 -7.81 -1.38 36.51
N THR A 232 -6.81 -2.26 36.48
CA THR A 232 -5.39 -1.90 36.59
C THR A 232 -4.82 -1.46 35.24
N HIS A 233 -4.36 -0.21 35.18
CA HIS A 233 -3.88 0.45 33.97
C HIS A 233 -2.50 1.10 34.18
N THR A 234 -1.83 1.49 33.10
CA THR A 234 -0.60 2.30 33.17
C THR A 234 -0.94 3.78 33.36
N GLU A 235 0.01 4.61 33.81
CA GLU A 235 -0.25 6.02 34.15
C GLU A 235 -0.66 6.88 32.93
N GLU A 236 -0.23 6.46 31.73
CA GLU A 236 -0.51 7.10 30.46
C GLU A 236 -1.92 6.78 29.93
N TRP A 237 -2.56 5.71 30.43
CA TRP A 237 -3.84 5.26 29.92
C TRP A 237 -4.98 6.25 30.23
N THR A 238 -5.69 6.67 29.19
CA THR A 238 -6.87 7.54 29.30
C THR A 238 -8.15 6.88 28.80
N GLY A 239 -9.31 7.32 29.29
CA GLY A 239 -10.59 6.76 28.86
C GLY A 239 -10.89 5.35 29.40
N ARG A 240 -11.95 4.74 28.89
CA ARG A 240 -12.49 3.44 29.29
C ARG A 240 -12.66 2.55 28.05
N ILE A 241 -12.42 1.24 28.20
CA ILE A 241 -12.80 0.27 27.17
C ILE A 241 -14.32 0.12 27.11
N VAL A 242 -14.91 0.33 25.94
CA VAL A 242 -16.36 0.33 25.72
C VAL A 242 -16.67 -0.39 24.41
N GLN A 243 -17.71 -1.21 24.40
CA GLN A 243 -18.37 -1.68 23.18
C GLN A 243 -19.87 -1.37 23.22
N TYR A 244 -20.49 -1.47 24.40
CA TYR A 244 -21.93 -1.29 24.56
C TYR A 244 -22.23 -0.07 25.42
N LEU A 245 -23.19 0.74 24.99
CA LEU A 245 -23.84 1.77 25.79
C LEU A 245 -25.28 1.37 26.11
N ARG A 246 -25.76 1.80 27.27
CA ARG A 246 -27.17 1.75 27.63
C ARG A 246 -27.63 3.09 28.20
N VAL A 247 -28.55 3.75 27.50
CA VAL A 247 -29.27 4.94 27.97
C VAL A 247 -30.66 4.51 28.41
N ALA A 248 -31.03 4.82 29.65
CA ALA A 248 -32.31 4.43 30.23
C ALA A 248 -32.98 5.61 30.94
N ALA A 249 -34.24 5.89 30.61
CA ALA A 249 -35.06 6.80 31.40
C ALA A 249 -35.40 6.15 32.76
N THR A 250 -35.31 6.93 33.84
CA THR A 250 -35.55 6.46 35.21
C THR A 250 -36.68 7.20 35.93
N ALA A 251 -37.22 8.26 35.31
CA ALA A 251 -38.45 8.93 35.73
C ALA A 251 -39.14 9.55 34.51
N THR A 252 -40.44 9.78 34.62
CA THR A 252 -41.29 10.46 33.63
C THR A 252 -42.43 11.18 34.34
N ASN A 253 -42.88 12.32 33.83
CA ASN A 253 -44.13 12.95 34.26
C ASN A 253 -45.36 12.35 33.55
N GLY A 254 -45.14 11.59 32.47
CA GLY A 254 -46.20 10.99 31.65
C GLY A 254 -47.22 12.03 31.19
N GLU A 255 -48.48 11.84 31.56
CA GLU A 255 -49.56 12.76 31.22
C GLU A 255 -49.57 14.09 32.02
N ARG A 256 -48.60 14.34 32.91
CA ARG A 256 -48.59 15.47 33.87
C ARG A 256 -47.36 16.37 33.75
N ALA A 257 -46.80 16.54 32.55
CA ALA A 257 -45.54 17.28 32.36
C ALA A 257 -45.61 18.74 32.82
N GLN A 258 -46.67 19.45 32.44
CA GLN A 258 -46.87 20.85 32.79
C GLN A 258 -48.37 21.14 32.87
N GLN A 259 -48.80 21.79 33.96
CA GLN A 259 -50.16 22.29 34.11
C GLN A 259 -50.34 23.54 33.25
N LEU A 260 -51.48 23.63 32.55
CA LEU A 260 -51.85 24.70 31.64
C LEU A 260 -53.22 25.29 32.03
N SER A 261 -53.56 26.44 31.44
CA SER A 261 -54.94 26.92 31.41
C SER A 261 -55.82 26.04 30.50
N ALA A 262 -57.14 26.15 30.67
CA ALA A 262 -58.09 25.44 29.83
C ALA A 262 -58.00 25.84 28.34
N GLU A 263 -57.70 27.12 28.06
CA GLU A 263 -57.56 27.67 26.72
C GLU A 263 -56.32 27.11 26.01
N GLU A 264 -55.16 27.11 26.69
CA GLU A 264 -53.92 26.52 26.19
C GLU A 264 -54.07 25.01 25.93
N TYR A 265 -54.69 24.27 26.84
CA TYR A 265 -54.92 22.83 26.66
C TYR A 265 -55.85 22.52 25.48
N GLN A 266 -56.90 23.32 25.27
CA GLN A 266 -57.80 23.17 24.11
C GLN A 266 -57.12 23.52 22.78
N ALA A 267 -56.08 24.36 22.80
CA ALA A 267 -55.28 24.67 21.62
C ALA A 267 -54.25 23.59 21.26
N LEU A 268 -53.95 22.64 22.16
CA LEU A 268 -53.05 21.52 21.88
C LEU A 268 -53.68 20.52 20.90
N THR A 269 -52.84 19.91 20.06
CA THR A 269 -53.19 18.69 19.32
C THR A 269 -53.44 17.53 20.31
N ALA A 270 -54.32 16.60 19.95
CA ALA A 270 -54.71 15.47 20.82
C ALA A 270 -53.53 14.59 21.28
N GLU A 271 -52.47 14.50 20.47
CA GLU A 271 -51.19 13.84 20.80
C GLU A 271 -50.38 14.55 21.90
N ASN A 272 -50.63 15.82 22.20
CA ASN A 272 -49.92 16.61 23.21
C ASN A 272 -50.77 16.89 24.46
N GLN A 273 -52.06 16.59 24.40
CA GLN A 273 -52.96 16.61 25.55
C GLN A 273 -52.59 15.49 26.54
N GLY A 274 -52.52 15.85 27.82
CA GLY A 274 -52.27 14.96 28.94
C GLY A 274 -53.49 14.84 29.84
N ALA A 275 -53.25 14.70 31.14
CA ALA A 275 -54.30 14.43 32.11
C ALA A 275 -55.24 15.63 32.30
N VAL A 276 -56.51 15.33 32.55
CA VAL A 276 -57.48 16.30 33.06
C VAL A 276 -57.92 15.83 34.44
N GLU A 277 -57.58 16.60 35.46
CA GLU A 277 -57.79 16.26 36.87
C GLU A 277 -58.92 17.09 37.47
N TYR A 278 -59.98 16.41 37.89
CA TYR A 278 -61.16 17.03 38.51
C TYR A 278 -61.00 16.99 40.03
N VAL A 279 -60.91 18.16 40.66
CA VAL A 279 -60.54 18.29 42.08
C VAL A 279 -61.79 18.38 42.95
N TRP A 280 -62.04 17.35 43.77
CA TRP A 280 -63.03 17.40 44.85
C TRP A 280 -62.39 18.01 46.10
N LYS A 281 -62.97 19.11 46.59
CA LYS A 281 -62.56 19.78 47.83
C LYS A 281 -63.40 19.30 49.00
N ILE A 282 -62.77 18.63 49.97
CA ILE A 282 -63.42 18.12 51.19
C ILE A 282 -62.76 18.76 52.41
N ALA A 283 -63.44 19.72 53.03
CA ALA A 283 -62.88 20.52 54.13
C ALA A 283 -61.52 21.13 53.77
N SER A 284 -60.43 20.61 54.35
CA SER A 284 -59.04 21.05 54.11
C SER A 284 -58.25 20.15 53.16
N GLU A 285 -58.87 19.12 52.58
CA GLU A 285 -58.24 18.18 51.65
C GLU A 285 -58.73 18.37 50.21
N GLU A 286 -57.86 18.04 49.26
CA GLU A 286 -58.19 17.86 47.84
C GLU A 286 -58.11 16.37 47.47
N ARG A 287 -59.04 15.89 46.66
CA ARG A 287 -59.04 14.52 46.12
C ARG A 287 -59.40 14.52 44.65
N LEU A 288 -58.77 13.64 43.87
CA LEU A 288 -59.11 13.46 42.47
C LEU A 288 -60.36 12.59 42.32
N VAL A 289 -61.27 12.97 41.42
CA VAL A 289 -62.49 12.25 41.07
C VAL A 289 -62.64 12.13 39.55
N THR A 290 -63.55 11.27 39.07
CA THR A 290 -63.90 11.24 37.65
C THR A 290 -64.71 12.48 37.25
N ALA A 291 -64.77 12.78 35.95
CA ALA A 291 -65.58 13.89 35.42
C ALA A 291 -67.05 13.76 35.84
N GLU A 292 -67.67 12.58 35.67
CA GLU A 292 -69.10 12.41 36.02
C GLU A 292 -69.33 12.54 37.52
N ARG A 293 -68.33 12.19 38.34
CA ARG A 293 -68.42 12.37 39.80
C ARG A 293 -68.26 13.84 40.19
N TYR A 294 -67.40 14.60 39.52
CA TYR A 294 -67.20 16.02 39.73
C TYR A 294 -68.46 16.83 39.42
N ASP A 295 -69.13 16.52 38.31
CA ASP A 295 -70.39 17.17 37.89
C ASP A 295 -71.55 16.91 38.86
N GLN A 296 -71.46 15.87 39.70
CA GLN A 296 -72.42 15.54 40.76
C GLN A 296 -72.09 16.19 42.12
N LEU A 297 -70.95 16.87 42.26
CA LEU A 297 -70.58 17.55 43.50
C LEU A 297 -71.35 18.87 43.65
N PRO A 298 -71.70 19.29 44.89
CA PRO A 298 -72.09 20.67 45.16
C PRO A 298 -71.02 21.66 44.67
N LEU A 299 -71.43 22.80 44.10
CA LEU A 299 -70.53 23.85 43.59
C LEU A 299 -69.45 24.28 44.60
N GLU A 300 -69.81 24.33 45.89
CA GLU A 300 -68.89 24.66 47.00
C GLU A 300 -67.81 23.59 47.28
N GLN A 301 -67.95 22.39 46.72
CA GLN A 301 -67.00 21.27 46.81
C GLN A 301 -66.24 21.02 45.50
N GLN A 302 -66.56 21.74 44.42
CA GLN A 302 -65.82 21.70 43.16
C GLN A 302 -64.56 22.56 43.29
N GLY A 303 -63.41 21.92 43.49
CA GLY A 303 -62.10 22.56 43.67
C GLY A 303 -61.43 23.06 42.39
N GLY A 304 -62.08 22.91 41.23
CA GLY A 304 -61.55 23.26 39.92
C GLY A 304 -61.10 22.04 39.10
N VAL A 305 -60.76 22.31 37.84
CA VAL A 305 -60.21 21.33 36.90
C VAL A 305 -58.80 21.74 36.54
N ARG A 306 -57.83 20.81 36.61
CA ARG A 306 -56.44 21.02 36.21
C ARG A 306 -56.22 20.32 34.88
N TYR A 307 -55.67 21.06 33.92
CA TYR A 307 -55.34 20.57 32.59
C TYR A 307 -53.83 20.43 32.47
N PHE A 308 -53.33 19.32 31.94
CA PHE A 308 -51.90 19.09 31.76
C PHE A 308 -51.58 18.77 30.31
N ARG A 309 -50.45 19.27 29.77
CA ARG A 309 -49.86 18.64 28.59
C ARG A 309 -49.14 17.35 29.00
N ARG A 310 -49.08 16.38 28.10
CA ARG A 310 -48.21 15.21 28.29
C ARG A 310 -46.75 15.54 28.01
N GLU A 311 -45.88 14.71 28.54
CA GLU A 311 -44.45 14.71 28.28
C GLU A 311 -44.19 14.11 26.89
N ARG A 312 -43.29 14.73 26.12
CA ARG A 312 -42.84 14.28 24.79
C ARG A 312 -41.31 14.13 24.81
N PRO A 313 -40.78 13.09 25.48
CA PRO A 313 -39.37 12.97 25.77
C PRO A 313 -38.56 12.52 24.56
N GLN A 314 -37.63 13.34 24.07
CA GLN A 314 -36.87 13.06 22.84
C GLN A 314 -35.35 13.08 23.04
N LEU A 315 -34.72 11.93 22.83
CA LEU A 315 -33.27 11.76 22.75
C LEU A 315 -32.83 11.99 21.31
N ALA A 316 -32.11 13.08 21.05
CA ALA A 316 -31.68 13.49 19.71
C ALA A 316 -30.39 12.80 19.26
N GLU A 317 -29.39 12.67 20.12
CA GLU A 317 -28.10 12.08 19.71
C GLU A 317 -27.34 11.52 20.93
N VAL A 318 -26.58 10.44 20.70
CA VAL A 318 -25.64 9.83 21.64
C VAL A 318 -24.29 9.68 20.96
N GLU A 319 -23.29 10.43 21.42
CA GLU A 319 -21.93 10.41 20.88
C GLU A 319 -21.00 9.61 21.80
N VAL A 320 -20.06 8.87 21.24
CA VAL A 320 -18.99 8.17 21.99
C VAL A 320 -17.64 8.55 21.41
N TRP A 321 -17.01 9.55 22.03
CA TRP A 321 -15.70 10.06 21.62
C TRP A 321 -14.59 9.16 22.12
N THR A 322 -13.64 8.84 21.24
CA THR A 322 -12.44 8.04 21.53
C THR A 322 -11.17 8.90 21.42
N ILE A 323 -10.03 8.35 21.84
CA ILE A 323 -8.71 8.96 21.56
C ILE A 323 -8.36 9.01 20.06
N GLY A 324 -9.14 8.36 19.19
CA GLY A 324 -8.90 8.26 17.74
C GLY A 324 -9.50 6.98 17.16
N GLU A 325 -9.38 6.81 15.85
CA GLU A 325 -9.69 5.54 15.17
C GLU A 325 -8.63 4.46 15.50
N ASN A 326 -9.06 3.21 15.73
CA ASN A 326 -8.16 2.07 15.86
C ASN A 326 -7.82 1.51 14.47
N ILE A 327 -6.61 1.79 13.97
CA ILE A 327 -6.14 1.30 12.66
C ILE A 327 -5.63 -0.15 12.68
N ALA A 328 -5.64 -0.82 13.84
CA ALA A 328 -5.30 -2.25 13.92
C ALA A 328 -6.41 -3.15 13.34
N LEU A 329 -7.65 -2.65 13.34
CA LEU A 329 -8.77 -3.30 12.65
C LEU A 329 -8.51 -3.27 11.14
N GLY A 330 -8.90 -4.33 10.43
CA GLY A 330 -8.81 -4.41 8.97
C GLY A 330 -7.38 -4.55 8.41
N ILE A 331 -6.37 -4.87 9.23
CA ILE A 331 -4.97 -4.96 8.80
C ILE A 331 -4.79 -5.88 7.58
N VAL A 332 -5.47 -7.03 7.54
CA VAL A 332 -5.30 -8.02 6.46
C VAL A 332 -5.97 -7.54 5.17
N GLU A 333 -7.18 -7.00 5.28
CA GLU A 333 -7.96 -6.41 4.20
C GLU A 333 -7.28 -5.18 3.57
N ARG A 334 -6.43 -4.50 4.35
CA ARG A 334 -5.57 -3.39 3.91
C ARG A 334 -4.31 -3.84 3.17
N GLY A 335 -4.02 -5.14 3.08
CA GLY A 335 -2.76 -5.67 2.54
C GLY A 335 -1.61 -5.74 3.56
N GLY A 336 -1.93 -5.59 4.85
CA GLY A 336 -1.05 -5.87 5.97
C GLY A 336 -0.98 -7.36 6.32
N ASN A 337 -0.25 -7.70 7.38
CA ASN A 337 -0.23 -9.05 7.94
C ASN A 337 0.15 -9.07 9.43
N LEU A 338 -0.13 -10.21 10.06
CA LEU A 338 0.18 -10.52 11.44
C LEU A 338 0.92 -11.87 11.45
N HIS A 339 2.08 -11.95 12.08
CA HIS A 339 2.89 -13.16 12.08
C HIS A 339 3.57 -13.42 13.43
N ASP A 340 3.13 -14.49 14.09
CA ASP A 340 3.80 -15.16 15.21
C ASP A 340 4.43 -16.46 14.67
N VAL A 341 5.68 -16.75 15.05
CA VAL A 341 6.44 -17.92 14.57
C VAL A 341 5.83 -19.25 15.06
N ASN A 342 5.00 -19.22 16.11
CA ASN A 342 4.24 -20.39 16.54
C ASN A 342 3.14 -20.75 15.51
N PRO A 343 3.19 -21.91 14.83
CA PRO A 343 2.22 -22.28 13.78
C PRO A 343 0.83 -22.64 14.31
N ASN A 344 0.63 -22.67 15.64
CA ASN A 344 -0.68 -22.85 16.29
C ASN A 344 -1.19 -21.55 16.93
N SER A 345 -0.60 -20.41 16.55
CA SER A 345 -0.97 -19.09 17.05
C SER A 345 -2.08 -18.48 16.21
N SER A 346 -2.93 -17.68 16.84
CA SER A 346 -4.00 -16.90 16.22
C SER A 346 -3.82 -15.41 16.57
N PRO A 347 -2.81 -14.73 15.99
CA PRO A 347 -2.54 -13.32 16.28
C PRO A 347 -3.64 -12.37 15.76
N GLU A 348 -4.47 -12.79 14.81
CA GLU A 348 -5.66 -12.07 14.35
C GLU A 348 -6.65 -11.78 15.49
N LEU A 349 -6.72 -12.66 16.49
CA LEU A 349 -7.55 -12.48 17.70
C LEU A 349 -6.98 -11.45 18.70
N ALA A 350 -5.89 -10.77 18.34
CA ALA A 350 -5.41 -9.59 19.06
C ALA A 350 -5.87 -8.27 18.40
N VAL A 351 -6.51 -8.28 17.24
CA VAL A 351 -6.88 -7.05 16.51
C VAL A 351 -8.26 -7.15 15.86
N ASP A 352 -9.13 -8.01 16.39
CA ASP A 352 -10.48 -8.24 15.89
C ASP A 352 -11.54 -7.31 16.52
N GLY A 353 -11.15 -6.45 17.44
CA GLY A 353 -12.05 -5.53 18.13
C GLY A 353 -12.91 -6.20 19.20
N ASN A 354 -12.53 -7.36 19.74
CA ASN A 354 -13.40 -8.14 20.62
C ASN A 354 -12.68 -8.66 21.88
N VAL A 355 -13.01 -8.07 23.04
CA VAL A 355 -12.40 -8.43 24.34
C VAL A 355 -12.65 -9.89 24.81
N ARG A 356 -13.49 -10.65 24.10
CA ARG A 356 -13.85 -12.04 24.42
C ARG A 356 -12.96 -13.06 23.74
N THR A 357 -12.36 -12.70 22.60
CA THR A 357 -11.33 -13.46 21.89
C THR A 357 -9.96 -13.13 22.47
N GLU A 358 -8.95 -13.96 22.19
CA GLU A 358 -7.60 -13.72 22.67
C GLU A 358 -6.53 -14.38 21.79
N TRP A 359 -5.45 -13.64 21.56
CA TRP A 359 -4.16 -14.20 21.19
C TRP A 359 -3.43 -14.69 22.44
N GLN A 360 -2.83 -15.88 22.34
CA GLN A 360 -2.05 -16.50 23.42
C GLN A 360 -0.55 -16.35 23.16
N GLY A 361 -0.03 -15.14 23.32
CA GLY A 361 1.39 -14.85 23.19
C GLY A 361 2.23 -15.63 24.19
N MET A 362 3.10 -16.51 23.69
CA MET A 362 4.08 -17.23 24.53
C MET A 362 5.13 -16.25 25.07
N VAL A 363 5.70 -16.52 26.24
CA VAL A 363 6.88 -15.79 26.70
C VAL A 363 8.04 -16.10 25.76
N TYR A 364 8.52 -15.08 25.07
CA TYR A 364 9.59 -15.18 24.08
C TYR A 364 10.87 -15.76 24.70
N PHE A 365 11.46 -16.70 23.99
CA PHE A 365 12.78 -17.24 24.30
C PHE A 365 13.61 -17.36 23.01
N PRO A 366 14.91 -17.01 23.02
CA PRO A 366 15.70 -16.91 21.79
C PRO A 366 16.27 -18.25 21.29
N THR A 367 16.09 -19.36 22.02
CA THR A 367 16.67 -20.67 21.67
C THR A 367 15.73 -21.83 22.04
N GLY A 368 16.00 -23.03 21.51
CA GLY A 368 15.22 -24.24 21.82
C GLY A 368 14.03 -24.48 20.90
N GLU A 369 13.15 -25.41 21.28
CA GLU A 369 11.98 -25.83 20.47
C GLU A 369 10.96 -24.70 20.24
N THR A 370 10.87 -23.76 21.19
CA THR A 370 9.93 -22.62 21.17
C THR A 370 10.65 -21.31 20.83
N ALA A 371 11.77 -21.38 20.11
CA ALA A 371 12.49 -20.20 19.68
C ALA A 371 11.55 -19.26 18.90
N GLU A 372 11.59 -17.97 19.24
CA GLU A 372 10.80 -16.90 18.61
C GLU A 372 9.28 -16.96 18.78
N TRP A 373 8.72 -17.96 19.48
CA TRP A 373 7.28 -18.01 19.75
C TRP A 373 6.84 -16.84 20.64
N GLY A 374 5.71 -16.21 20.31
CA GLY A 374 5.22 -15.04 21.04
C GLY A 374 5.97 -13.73 20.74
N LEU A 375 6.79 -13.74 19.70
CA LEU A 375 7.17 -12.54 18.94
C LEU A 375 6.13 -12.34 17.84
N LEU A 376 5.33 -11.30 17.95
CA LEU A 376 4.32 -10.91 16.98
C LEU A 376 4.87 -9.78 16.09
N ASN A 377 5.06 -10.07 14.81
CA ASN A 377 5.30 -9.05 13.80
C ASN A 377 3.97 -8.57 13.21
N VAL A 378 3.85 -7.27 12.99
CA VAL A 378 2.68 -6.63 12.39
C VAL A 378 3.16 -5.78 11.23
N ASN A 379 2.66 -6.02 10.02
CA ASN A 379 2.71 -5.08 8.91
C ASN A 379 1.34 -4.39 8.85
N LEU A 380 1.29 -3.08 9.09
CA LEU A 380 0.06 -2.28 9.11
C LEU A 380 -0.60 -2.13 7.74
N GLY A 381 0.02 -2.64 6.67
CA GLY A 381 -0.44 -2.57 5.27
C GLY A 381 0.00 -1.28 4.57
N SER A 382 0.01 -0.16 5.30
CA SER A 382 0.45 1.14 4.83
C SER A 382 1.34 1.85 5.84
N HIS A 383 1.81 3.05 5.49
CA HIS A 383 2.52 3.95 6.40
C HIS A 383 1.53 4.85 7.13
N PHE A 384 1.67 4.96 8.45
CA PHE A 384 0.80 5.73 9.32
C PHE A 384 1.61 6.62 10.26
N LEU A 385 1.10 7.80 10.59
CA LEU A 385 1.68 8.65 11.63
C LEU A 385 1.16 8.20 13.02
N VAL A 386 1.74 7.10 13.52
CA VAL A 386 1.34 6.45 14.77
C VAL A 386 1.80 7.27 15.98
N HIS A 387 0.93 7.43 16.98
CA HIS A 387 1.21 8.18 18.21
C HIS A 387 0.91 7.40 19.51
N ALA A 388 0.14 6.31 19.42
CA ALA A 388 -0.08 5.43 20.56
C ALA A 388 -0.35 4.00 20.13
N VAL A 389 0.10 3.04 20.94
CA VAL A 389 -0.31 1.64 20.89
C VAL A 389 -0.84 1.23 22.25
N ARG A 390 -2.05 0.69 22.28
CA ARG A 390 -2.70 0.17 23.49
C ARG A 390 -2.75 -1.34 23.49
N ILE A 391 -2.47 -1.96 24.63
CA ILE A 391 -2.51 -3.41 24.80
C ILE A 391 -3.47 -3.73 25.94
N ILE A 392 -4.46 -4.58 25.66
CA ILE A 392 -5.57 -4.88 26.54
C ILE A 392 -5.54 -6.37 26.87
N THR A 393 -5.68 -6.69 28.15
CA THR A 393 -5.79 -8.07 28.65
C THR A 393 -7.01 -8.20 29.56
N ARG A 394 -7.90 -9.16 29.26
CA ARG A 394 -9.16 -9.34 30.02
C ARG A 394 -8.94 -9.87 31.44
N VAL A 395 -9.86 -9.55 32.35
CA VAL A 395 -9.91 -10.14 33.69
C VAL A 395 -10.13 -11.66 33.58
N GLY A 396 -9.48 -12.43 34.46
CA GLY A 396 -9.49 -13.90 34.43
C GLY A 396 -8.57 -14.54 33.39
N GLY A 397 -8.03 -13.77 32.43
CA GLY A 397 -6.92 -14.20 31.57
C GLY A 397 -5.57 -14.19 32.30
N ARG A 398 -4.54 -14.82 31.72
CA ARG A 398 -3.17 -14.79 32.26
C ARG A 398 -2.52 -13.43 31.97
N ASN A 399 -1.98 -12.76 33.00
CA ASN A 399 -1.28 -11.48 32.83
C ASN A 399 -0.12 -11.61 31.82
N LEU A 400 0.14 -10.54 31.08
CA LEU A 400 1.49 -10.28 30.55
C LEU A 400 2.46 -10.17 31.71
N ILE A 401 3.60 -10.84 31.62
CA ILE A 401 4.65 -10.77 32.67
C ILE A 401 5.48 -9.50 32.45
N GLY A 402 5.73 -9.17 31.19
CA GLY A 402 6.23 -7.91 30.70
C GLY A 402 6.25 -7.98 29.17
N TYR A 403 6.62 -6.89 28.51
CA TYR A 403 6.82 -6.90 27.07
C TYR A 403 7.79 -5.82 26.61
N ILE A 404 8.24 -5.95 25.36
CA ILE A 404 8.82 -4.87 24.56
C ILE A 404 7.93 -4.69 23.32
N LEU A 405 7.67 -3.44 22.96
CA LEU A 405 7.05 -3.03 21.71
C LEU A 405 8.07 -2.21 20.90
N ARG A 406 8.20 -2.49 19.61
CA ARG A 406 9.10 -1.80 18.68
C ARG A 406 8.36 -1.37 17.41
N GLY A 407 8.84 -0.31 16.78
CA GLY A 407 8.31 0.24 15.52
C GLY A 407 9.38 0.33 14.43
N SER A 408 8.93 0.32 13.18
CA SER A 408 9.78 0.60 12.02
C SER A 408 8.95 1.28 10.91
N ASP A 409 9.56 2.27 10.25
CA ASP A 409 9.08 2.92 9.04
C ASP A 409 9.31 2.06 7.77
N GLY A 410 10.03 0.95 7.88
CA GLY A 410 10.45 0.13 6.73
C GLY A 410 11.87 0.42 6.23
N SER A 411 12.61 1.34 6.86
CA SER A 411 14.02 1.58 6.57
C SER A 411 14.87 0.34 6.88
N LEU A 412 15.85 0.07 6.02
CA LEU A 412 16.70 -1.13 6.10
C LEU A 412 18.11 -0.80 6.59
N ALA A 413 18.64 -1.66 7.46
CA ALA A 413 20.02 -1.68 7.88
C ALA A 413 20.93 -2.25 6.76
N PRO A 414 22.27 -2.09 6.85
CA PRO A 414 23.19 -2.58 5.82
C PRO A 414 23.18 -4.09 5.53
N ASP A 415 22.61 -4.89 6.44
CA ASP A 415 22.41 -6.33 6.28
C ASP A 415 21.04 -6.71 5.66
N GLY A 416 20.20 -5.71 5.36
CA GLY A 416 18.85 -5.88 4.83
C GLY A 416 17.76 -6.11 5.88
N SER A 417 18.09 -6.10 7.17
CA SER A 417 17.08 -6.16 8.25
C SER A 417 16.37 -4.81 8.45
N LEU A 418 15.15 -4.83 9.01
CA LEU A 418 14.43 -3.61 9.39
C LEU A 418 15.15 -2.87 10.52
N ILE A 419 15.26 -1.54 10.41
CA ILE A 419 15.68 -0.67 11.51
C ILE A 419 14.51 -0.54 12.48
N TRP A 420 14.71 -0.97 13.73
CA TRP A 420 13.69 -0.95 14.78
C TRP A 420 14.02 0.09 15.85
N GLU A 421 13.04 0.90 16.24
CA GLU A 421 13.07 1.71 17.46
C GLU A 421 12.19 1.09 18.56
N GLU A 422 12.58 1.23 19.84
CA GLU A 422 11.77 0.78 20.98
C GLU A 422 10.73 1.85 21.33
N LEU A 423 9.47 1.43 21.48
CA LEU A 423 8.30 2.30 21.73
C LEU A 423 7.78 2.16 23.15
N SER A 424 7.86 0.96 23.73
CA SER A 424 7.51 0.69 25.12
C SER A 424 8.55 1.23 26.09
N GLY A 425 8.13 1.84 27.20
CA GLY A 425 9.06 2.20 28.28
C GLY A 425 9.59 0.97 29.05
N GLU A 426 10.79 1.08 29.65
CA GLU A 426 11.43 -0.03 30.40
C GLU A 426 10.52 -0.66 31.47
N THR A 427 9.59 0.12 32.06
CA THR A 427 8.63 -0.36 33.06
C THR A 427 7.69 -1.45 32.53
N ARG A 428 7.43 -1.49 31.21
CA ARG A 428 6.62 -2.53 30.56
C ARG A 428 7.24 -3.92 30.67
N GLN A 429 8.57 -4.00 30.77
CA GLN A 429 9.28 -5.28 30.92
C GLN A 429 9.06 -5.93 32.31
N LEU A 430 8.54 -5.18 33.30
CA LEU A 430 8.35 -5.61 34.68
C LEU A 430 6.89 -5.52 35.18
N ASN A 431 5.90 -5.81 34.31
CA ASN A 431 4.49 -5.79 34.72
C ASN A 431 4.20 -6.72 35.91
N GLN A 432 3.57 -6.20 36.97
CA GLN A 432 3.13 -7.00 38.12
C GLN A 432 1.67 -7.45 38.00
N ASN A 433 0.76 -6.51 37.75
CA ASN A 433 -0.68 -6.77 37.69
C ASN A 433 -1.46 -5.78 36.81
N THR A 434 -0.78 -4.98 35.99
CA THR A 434 -1.42 -4.10 35.01
C THR A 434 -2.04 -4.93 33.90
N ARG A 435 -3.22 -4.49 33.44
CA ARG A 435 -4.07 -5.17 32.45
C ARG A 435 -4.29 -4.35 31.18
N LEU A 436 -4.34 -3.04 31.33
CA LEU A 436 -4.49 -2.05 30.26
C LEU A 436 -3.20 -1.26 30.15
N PHE A 437 -2.55 -1.27 29.00
CA PHE A 437 -1.30 -0.56 28.74
C PHE A 437 -1.49 0.42 27.60
N GLU A 438 -0.87 1.58 27.70
CA GLU A 438 -0.72 2.53 26.62
C GLU A 438 0.75 2.92 26.50
N ASP A 439 1.37 2.65 25.35
CA ASP A 439 2.66 3.22 25.00
C ASP A 439 2.37 4.41 24.08
N HIS A 440 2.42 5.62 24.66
CA HIS A 440 2.19 6.90 24.00
C HIS A 440 3.52 7.57 23.66
N PHE A 441 3.62 8.17 22.48
CA PHE A 441 4.84 8.81 21.99
C PHE A 441 4.53 9.89 20.94
N GLU A 442 5.48 10.80 20.74
CA GLU A 442 5.40 11.79 19.65
C GLU A 442 5.11 11.10 18.30
N PRO A 443 4.15 11.61 17.50
CA PRO A 443 3.69 10.94 16.28
C PRO A 443 4.83 10.68 15.28
N ARG A 444 4.95 9.44 14.79
CA ARG A 444 6.03 8.99 13.90
C ARG A 444 5.52 8.13 12.74
N PRO A 445 6.13 8.22 11.54
CA PRO A 445 5.83 7.31 10.43
C PRO A 445 6.19 5.87 10.80
N MET A 446 5.22 4.96 10.76
CA MET A 446 5.42 3.53 10.98
C MET A 446 4.65 2.72 9.96
N ARG A 447 5.24 1.60 9.55
CA ARG A 447 4.58 0.55 8.75
C ARG A 447 4.62 -0.80 9.46
N PHE A 448 5.65 -1.06 10.26
CA PHE A 448 5.81 -2.31 10.98
C PHE A 448 5.85 -2.07 12.49
N LEU A 449 5.19 -2.97 13.23
CA LEU A 449 5.33 -3.10 14.68
C LEU A 449 5.84 -4.49 15.03
N GLU A 450 6.57 -4.62 16.13
CA GLU A 450 6.97 -5.89 16.70
C GLU A 450 6.69 -5.89 18.20
N PHE A 451 5.92 -6.87 18.66
CA PHE A 451 5.62 -7.09 20.07
C PHE A 451 6.28 -8.38 20.56
N ARG A 452 6.92 -8.34 21.73
CA ARG A 452 7.51 -9.51 22.40
C ARG A 452 6.99 -9.63 23.82
N ASN A 453 6.31 -10.73 24.16
CA ASN A 453 5.99 -11.05 25.56
C ASN A 453 7.25 -11.55 26.29
N LEU A 454 7.57 -11.03 27.48
CA LEU A 454 8.85 -11.25 28.15
C LEU A 454 8.70 -11.58 29.65
N ASP A 455 9.67 -12.33 30.18
CA ASP A 455 9.86 -12.56 31.61
C ASP A 455 11.33 -12.33 32.02
N ILE A 456 11.79 -11.08 31.88
CA ILE A 456 13.18 -10.71 32.22
C ILE A 456 13.52 -10.94 33.69
N ALA A 457 12.50 -10.92 34.57
CA ALA A 457 12.63 -11.14 36.01
C ALA A 457 12.62 -12.62 36.41
N ARG A 458 12.49 -13.55 35.44
CA ARG A 458 12.43 -15.02 35.67
C ARG A 458 11.39 -15.44 36.70
N ARG A 459 10.24 -14.77 36.71
CA ARG A 459 9.11 -15.07 37.61
C ARG A 459 8.42 -16.39 37.26
N THR A 460 8.71 -16.93 36.08
CA THR A 460 8.24 -18.20 35.57
C THR A 460 9.39 -19.05 35.04
N ARG A 461 9.11 -20.32 34.75
CA ARG A 461 10.07 -21.28 34.18
C ARG A 461 10.24 -21.15 32.65
N ALA A 462 9.78 -20.05 32.03
CA ALA A 462 10.03 -19.80 30.61
C ALA A 462 11.53 -19.86 30.28
N HIS A 463 12.37 -19.36 31.19
CA HIS A 463 13.83 -19.41 31.07
C HIS A 463 14.46 -20.82 31.19
N GLU A 464 13.66 -21.83 31.56
CA GLU A 464 14.02 -23.26 31.56
C GLU A 464 13.43 -23.99 30.33
N GLY A 465 12.84 -23.25 29.37
CA GLY A 465 12.17 -23.81 28.19
C GLY A 465 10.72 -24.23 28.39
N HIS A 466 10.07 -23.88 29.50
CA HIS A 466 8.65 -24.18 29.70
C HIS A 466 7.74 -23.24 28.89
N ARG A 467 6.70 -23.82 28.27
CA ARG A 467 5.67 -23.10 27.50
C ARG A 467 4.76 -22.28 28.43
N ILE A 468 5.11 -21.02 28.65
CA ILE A 468 4.34 -20.05 29.46
C ILE A 468 3.60 -19.09 28.53
N LEU A 469 2.28 -18.98 28.70
CA LEU A 469 1.39 -18.15 27.88
C LEU A 469 0.84 -16.97 28.67
N SER A 470 0.71 -15.83 28.01
CA SER A 470 -0.08 -14.68 28.47
C SER A 470 -1.28 -14.45 27.54
N THR A 471 -2.34 -13.86 28.07
CA THR A 471 -3.56 -13.53 27.32
C THR A 471 -3.49 -12.09 26.85
N VAL A 472 -3.53 -11.84 25.54
CA VAL A 472 -3.74 -10.52 24.94
C VAL A 472 -5.08 -10.58 24.19
N THR A 473 -6.00 -9.68 24.51
CA THR A 473 -7.36 -9.69 23.93
C THR A 473 -7.57 -8.61 22.89
N GLU A 474 -6.78 -7.55 22.92
CA GLU A 474 -6.82 -6.50 21.91
C GLU A 474 -5.50 -5.71 21.94
N ILE A 475 -4.98 -5.37 20.77
CA ILE A 475 -3.91 -4.42 20.49
C ILE A 475 -4.55 -3.35 19.60
N GLN A 476 -4.59 -2.11 20.09
CA GLN A 476 -5.15 -0.98 19.35
C GLN A 476 -4.01 -0.06 18.93
N VAL A 477 -4.00 0.35 17.67
CA VAL A 477 -2.99 1.26 17.12
C VAL A 477 -3.69 2.55 16.71
N PHE A 478 -3.15 3.69 17.13
CA PHE A 478 -3.74 5.01 16.88
C PHE A 478 -2.77 5.87 16.07
N ALA A 479 -3.29 6.44 14.98
CA ALA A 479 -2.60 7.35 14.08
C ALA A 479 -3.42 8.63 13.90
N ASN A 480 -2.83 9.67 13.32
CA ASN A 480 -3.49 10.95 13.08
C ASN A 480 -3.29 11.41 11.63
N GLY A 481 -4.34 11.94 11.02
CA GLY A 481 -4.30 12.66 9.76
C GLY A 481 -4.21 11.79 8.51
N PHE A 482 -3.67 12.35 7.43
CA PHE A 482 -3.41 11.64 6.19
C PHE A 482 -2.21 10.67 6.30
N LEU A 483 -2.18 9.65 5.43
CA LEU A 483 -1.06 8.72 5.34
C LEU A 483 0.23 9.45 4.88
N PRO A 484 1.39 9.25 5.56
CA PRO A 484 2.68 9.72 5.06
C PRO A 484 3.06 9.15 3.68
N ILE A 485 2.64 7.91 3.38
CA ILE A 485 2.83 7.26 2.07
C ILE A 485 1.58 6.45 1.72
N LEU A 486 0.83 6.90 0.73
CA LEU A 486 -0.16 6.07 0.02
C LEU A 486 0.50 5.49 -1.23
N GLU A 487 0.79 4.18 -1.23
CA GLU A 487 1.24 3.44 -2.42
C GLU A 487 0.06 2.78 -3.12
N MET A 488 -0.01 2.91 -4.45
CA MET A 488 -1.01 2.29 -5.31
C MET A 488 -0.33 1.68 -6.54
N THR A 489 -0.79 0.52 -6.99
CA THR A 489 -0.23 -0.20 -8.16
C THR A 489 -1.33 -0.59 -9.13
N SER A 490 -1.11 -0.39 -10.43
CA SER A 490 -2.08 -0.76 -11.47
C SER A 490 -2.25 -2.27 -11.60
N ASP A 491 -3.37 -2.68 -12.18
CA ASP A 491 -3.51 -4.00 -12.80
C ASP A 491 -2.49 -4.21 -13.93
N LEU A 492 -2.47 -5.41 -14.50
CA LEU A 492 -1.63 -5.74 -15.64
C LEU A 492 -2.13 -5.02 -16.90
N ILE A 493 -1.37 -4.05 -17.39
CA ILE A 493 -1.68 -3.29 -18.59
C ILE A 493 -1.18 -4.05 -19.82
N ASP A 494 -2.10 -4.57 -20.63
CA ASP A 494 -1.80 -5.16 -21.94
C ASP A 494 -2.01 -4.12 -23.04
N LEU A 495 -0.92 -3.74 -23.70
CA LEU A 495 -0.91 -2.77 -24.79
C LEU A 495 -1.37 -3.37 -26.13
N GLY A 496 -1.77 -4.64 -26.14
CA GLY A 496 -2.28 -5.42 -27.28
C GLY A 496 -1.21 -5.89 -28.26
N SER A 497 -0.09 -5.17 -28.34
CA SER A 497 1.11 -5.51 -29.11
C SER A 497 2.36 -5.00 -28.40
N SER A 498 3.54 -5.37 -28.88
CA SER A 498 4.77 -4.64 -28.57
C SER A 498 4.58 -3.14 -28.90
N LYS A 499 4.96 -2.22 -27.99
CA LYS A 499 4.90 -0.76 -28.15
C LYS A 499 6.20 -0.10 -27.67
N THR A 500 6.66 0.92 -28.38
CA THR A 500 7.71 1.82 -27.89
C THR A 500 7.06 2.87 -26.99
N LEU A 501 7.39 2.86 -25.70
CA LEU A 501 6.85 3.80 -24.72
C LEU A 501 7.66 5.10 -24.78
N THR A 502 7.00 6.25 -24.86
CA THR A 502 7.66 7.55 -25.07
C THR A 502 7.71 8.38 -23.79
N THR A 503 6.60 8.97 -23.36
CA THR A 503 6.51 9.83 -22.17
C THR A 503 5.46 9.34 -21.18
N ILE A 504 5.62 9.76 -19.92
CA ILE A 504 4.62 9.66 -18.86
C ILE A 504 4.19 11.05 -18.41
N ASP A 505 2.87 11.24 -18.36
CA ASP A 505 2.23 12.49 -18.01
C ASP A 505 1.19 12.25 -16.90
N TRP A 506 1.01 13.21 -15.99
CA TRP A 506 0.00 13.11 -14.93
C TRP A 506 -0.53 14.46 -14.47
N GLU A 507 -1.79 14.46 -14.04
CA GLU A 507 -2.48 15.61 -13.44
C GLU A 507 -2.65 15.33 -11.94
N ALA A 508 -2.13 16.20 -11.09
CA ALA A 508 -2.15 16.06 -9.62
C ALA A 508 -2.20 17.43 -8.94
N ASP A 509 -2.83 17.48 -7.76
CA ASP A 509 -2.69 18.60 -6.83
C ASP A 509 -1.67 18.21 -5.75
N THR A 510 -0.70 19.08 -5.49
CA THR A 510 0.37 18.85 -4.50
C THR A 510 0.54 20.09 -3.62
N PRO A 511 -0.23 20.20 -2.53
CA PRO A 511 0.01 21.17 -1.46
C PRO A 511 1.45 21.13 -0.92
N LEU A 512 1.86 22.19 -0.22
CA LEU A 512 3.19 22.27 0.38
C LEU A 512 3.43 21.10 1.35
N GLY A 513 4.58 20.45 1.26
CA GLY A 513 4.89 19.24 2.07
C GLY A 513 4.32 17.94 1.50
N THR A 514 3.72 17.96 0.30
CA THR A 514 3.20 16.76 -0.37
C THR A 514 3.87 16.54 -1.73
N ALA A 515 3.86 15.30 -2.23
CA ALA A 515 4.40 14.97 -3.55
C ALA A 515 3.71 13.76 -4.18
N VAL A 516 3.85 13.61 -5.50
CA VAL A 516 3.51 12.39 -6.24
C VAL A 516 4.76 11.82 -6.88
N GLU A 517 5.11 10.58 -6.54
CA GLU A 517 6.07 9.78 -7.30
C GLU A 517 5.32 8.84 -8.26
N VAL A 518 5.80 8.71 -9.49
CA VAL A 518 5.34 7.65 -10.39
C VAL A 518 6.52 6.77 -10.82
N ARG A 519 6.28 5.47 -10.97
CA ARG A 519 7.24 4.47 -11.46
C ARG A 519 6.54 3.52 -12.43
N THR A 520 7.30 2.94 -13.35
CA THR A 520 6.80 1.92 -14.28
C THR A 520 7.68 0.68 -14.24
N ARG A 521 7.10 -0.47 -14.58
CA ARG A 521 7.83 -1.70 -14.92
C ARG A 521 7.21 -2.32 -16.15
N THR A 522 7.99 -3.04 -16.93
CA THR A 522 7.57 -3.54 -18.24
C THR A 522 8.12 -4.95 -18.51
N GLY A 523 7.45 -5.70 -19.37
CA GLY A 523 7.84 -7.06 -19.73
C GLY A 523 7.02 -7.64 -20.88
N ASN A 524 7.40 -8.84 -21.31
CA ASN A 524 6.72 -9.58 -22.37
C ASN A 524 6.15 -10.92 -21.87
N ASP A 525 6.72 -11.46 -20.79
CA ASP A 525 6.47 -12.82 -20.32
C ASP A 525 5.56 -12.78 -19.10
N LEU A 526 4.47 -13.55 -19.12
CA LEU A 526 3.54 -13.66 -18.00
C LEU A 526 3.66 -15.04 -17.39
N ARG A 527 3.57 -15.12 -16.06
CA ARG A 527 3.39 -16.39 -15.35
C ARG A 527 1.91 -16.53 -14.98
N GLU A 528 1.38 -17.72 -15.23
CA GLU A 528 0.05 -18.11 -14.82
C GLU A 528 0.09 -18.58 -13.35
N VAL A 529 -0.73 -17.95 -12.50
CA VAL A 529 -0.92 -18.36 -11.10
C VAL A 529 -2.37 -18.78 -10.93
N ASN A 530 -2.57 -20.05 -10.61
CA ASN A 530 -3.90 -20.59 -10.34
C ASN A 530 -4.13 -20.61 -8.82
N ARG A 531 -5.17 -19.91 -8.38
CA ARG A 531 -5.69 -19.90 -7.02
C ARG A 531 -6.89 -20.83 -6.94
N TYR A 532 -6.92 -21.70 -5.94
CA TYR A 532 -7.87 -22.82 -5.88
C TYR A 532 -8.85 -22.59 -4.73
N PHE A 533 -10.14 -22.52 -5.01
CA PHE A 533 -11.16 -22.23 -3.98
C PHE A 533 -12.04 -23.45 -3.70
N LYS A 534 -12.50 -23.58 -2.46
CA LYS A 534 -13.63 -24.46 -2.10
C LYS A 534 -14.95 -23.78 -2.49
N LYS A 535 -16.05 -24.55 -2.48
CA LYS A 535 -17.39 -24.01 -2.76
C LYS A 535 -17.91 -23.00 -1.73
N ASP A 536 -17.30 -22.96 -0.55
CA ASP A 536 -17.58 -21.98 0.51
C ASP A 536 -16.73 -20.70 0.37
N GLY A 537 -15.97 -20.55 -0.73
CA GLY A 537 -15.08 -19.42 -0.96
C GLY A 537 -13.73 -19.51 -0.26
N THR A 538 -13.44 -20.55 0.54
CA THR A 538 -12.13 -20.70 1.19
C THR A 538 -11.05 -21.03 0.16
N GLU A 539 -9.98 -20.25 0.10
CA GLU A 539 -8.79 -20.58 -0.70
C GLU A 539 -8.06 -21.81 -0.15
N VAL A 540 -7.42 -22.56 -1.04
CA VAL A 540 -6.67 -23.79 -0.78
C VAL A 540 -5.25 -23.59 -1.29
N ALA A 541 -4.25 -23.94 -0.46
CA ALA A 541 -2.87 -23.49 -0.63
C ALA A 541 -2.21 -23.92 -1.95
N ASN A 542 -2.70 -24.99 -2.59
CA ASN A 542 -2.21 -25.46 -3.88
C ASN A 542 -3.17 -26.46 -4.55
N LYS A 543 -2.86 -26.79 -5.80
CA LYS A 543 -3.56 -27.78 -6.62
C LYS A 543 -3.68 -29.15 -5.95
N GLU A 544 -2.65 -29.62 -5.25
CA GLU A 544 -2.63 -30.97 -4.68
C GLU A 544 -3.62 -31.10 -3.51
N GLU A 545 -3.71 -30.10 -2.65
CA GLU A 545 -4.72 -30.03 -1.59
C GLU A 545 -6.14 -29.89 -2.15
N TYR A 546 -6.32 -29.09 -3.22
CA TYR A 546 -7.59 -28.96 -3.91
C TYR A 546 -8.02 -30.28 -4.58
N GLU A 547 -7.09 -31.02 -5.18
CA GLU A 547 -7.32 -32.34 -5.77
C GLU A 547 -7.53 -33.45 -4.72
N LYS A 548 -7.13 -33.24 -3.46
CA LYS A 548 -7.47 -34.12 -2.32
C LYS A 548 -8.89 -33.86 -1.79
N GLN A 549 -9.48 -32.69 -2.01
CA GLN A 549 -10.87 -32.42 -1.59
C GLN A 549 -11.86 -33.32 -2.37
N PRO A 550 -12.95 -33.79 -1.74
CA PRO A 550 -14.06 -34.41 -2.48
C PRO A 550 -14.60 -33.46 -3.55
N SER A 551 -14.97 -33.99 -4.72
CA SER A 551 -15.35 -33.17 -5.89
C SER A 551 -16.53 -32.21 -5.65
N PHE A 552 -17.35 -32.46 -4.63
CA PHE A 552 -18.46 -31.58 -4.25
C PHE A 552 -18.05 -30.41 -3.34
N TYR A 553 -16.88 -30.45 -2.71
CA TYR A 553 -16.29 -29.32 -1.97
C TYR A 553 -15.40 -28.41 -2.84
N ARG A 554 -14.96 -28.88 -4.01
CA ARG A 554 -14.18 -28.09 -4.98
C ARG A 554 -15.05 -26.98 -5.59
N GLY A 555 -14.61 -25.74 -5.44
CA GLY A 555 -15.21 -24.54 -6.02
C GLY A 555 -14.47 -24.13 -7.28
N ASP A 556 -14.29 -22.81 -7.46
CA ASP A 556 -13.68 -22.25 -8.65
C ASP A 556 -12.15 -22.26 -8.60
N ILE A 557 -11.52 -22.16 -9.78
CA ILE A 557 -10.09 -21.92 -9.93
C ILE A 557 -9.96 -20.55 -10.59
N LEU A 558 -9.34 -19.59 -9.90
CA LEU A 558 -9.06 -18.27 -10.47
C LEU A 558 -7.66 -18.26 -11.05
N THR A 559 -7.56 -17.92 -12.34
CA THR A 559 -6.30 -17.85 -13.06
C THR A 559 -5.86 -16.39 -13.16
N GLU A 560 -4.85 -16.01 -12.38
CA GLU A 560 -4.22 -14.69 -12.39
C GLU A 560 -2.96 -14.69 -13.27
N PHE A 561 -2.77 -13.65 -14.07
CA PHE A 561 -1.54 -13.46 -14.86
C PHE A 561 -0.65 -12.43 -14.20
N LEU A 562 0.48 -12.89 -13.65
CA LEU A 562 1.46 -12.02 -12.98
C LEU A 562 2.70 -11.83 -13.87
N PRO A 563 3.52 -10.79 -13.60
CA PRO A 563 4.85 -10.67 -14.19
C PRO A 563 5.69 -11.95 -14.10
N GLY A 564 6.14 -12.44 -15.26
CA GLY A 564 7.01 -13.61 -15.37
C GLY A 564 8.51 -13.27 -15.30
N PRO A 565 9.39 -14.28 -15.46
CA PRO A 565 10.82 -14.07 -15.65
C PRO A 565 11.06 -13.16 -16.87
N GLY A 566 11.96 -12.17 -16.78
CA GLY A 566 12.25 -11.23 -17.88
C GLY A 566 11.56 -9.86 -17.76
N TRP A 567 10.69 -9.64 -16.76
CA TRP A 567 10.23 -8.30 -16.42
C TRP A 567 11.33 -7.44 -15.81
N SER A 568 11.25 -6.13 -16.04
CA SER A 568 12.08 -5.17 -15.32
C SER A 568 11.69 -5.08 -13.83
N ASN A 569 12.65 -4.69 -13.01
CA ASN A 569 12.36 -4.03 -11.75
C ASN A 569 11.59 -2.71 -12.01
N TRP A 570 11.02 -2.13 -10.96
CA TRP A 570 10.47 -0.76 -11.01
C TRP A 570 11.54 0.24 -11.47
N SER A 571 11.13 1.20 -12.30
CA SER A 571 11.98 2.30 -12.74
C SER A 571 12.42 3.17 -11.56
N GLN A 572 13.48 3.96 -11.79
CA GLN A 572 13.73 5.16 -10.99
C GLN A 572 12.52 6.10 -11.10
N VAL A 573 12.23 6.84 -10.03
CA VAL A 573 11.07 7.76 -9.89
C VAL A 573 11.04 8.80 -11.01
N TYR A 574 9.90 8.92 -11.69
CA TYR A 574 9.56 10.11 -12.47
C TYR A 574 9.12 11.19 -11.48
N VAL A 575 9.80 12.33 -11.50
CA VAL A 575 9.56 13.46 -10.58
C VAL A 575 8.83 14.61 -11.27
N LYS A 576 8.64 14.55 -12.59
CA LYS A 576 7.91 15.54 -13.37
C LYS A 576 7.10 14.92 -14.52
N SER A 577 5.88 15.42 -14.73
CA SER A 577 5.07 15.12 -15.94
C SER A 577 5.83 15.49 -17.22
N GLY A 578 5.70 14.63 -18.24
CA GLY A 578 6.36 14.76 -19.53
C GLY A 578 7.77 14.14 -19.58
N GLU A 579 8.16 13.39 -18.54
CA GLU A 579 9.43 12.65 -18.55
C GLU A 579 9.39 11.45 -19.50
N VAL A 580 10.55 11.13 -20.06
CA VAL A 580 10.74 9.95 -20.93
C VAL A 580 10.69 8.66 -20.10
N ILE A 581 9.97 7.65 -20.58
CA ILE A 581 9.87 6.34 -19.93
C ILE A 581 11.26 5.68 -19.81
N ARG A 582 11.62 5.33 -18.58
CA ARG A 582 12.91 4.71 -18.21
C ARG A 582 12.86 3.18 -18.17
N SER A 583 11.66 2.59 -18.16
CA SER A 583 11.50 1.13 -18.22
C SER A 583 11.89 0.59 -19.61
N PRO A 584 12.43 -0.65 -19.69
CA PRO A 584 12.77 -1.28 -20.97
C PRO A 584 11.59 -1.24 -21.95
N ASN A 585 11.87 -0.88 -23.19
CA ASN A 585 10.89 -0.80 -24.26
C ASN A 585 11.59 -1.11 -25.62
N PRO A 586 10.86 -1.61 -26.63
CA PRO A 586 9.42 -1.85 -26.63
C PRO A 586 9.00 -3.09 -25.85
N ARG A 587 7.80 -3.05 -25.28
CA ARG A 587 7.19 -4.14 -24.49
C ARG A 587 5.70 -4.23 -24.79
N ARG A 588 5.10 -5.41 -24.56
CA ARG A 588 3.64 -5.58 -24.65
C ARG A 588 2.93 -5.28 -23.34
N TYR A 589 3.54 -5.65 -22.21
CA TYR A 589 2.92 -5.49 -20.90
C TYR A 589 3.65 -4.46 -20.06
N MET A 590 2.88 -3.74 -19.24
CA MET A 590 3.41 -2.83 -18.25
C MET A 590 2.58 -2.83 -16.97
N MET A 591 3.15 -2.24 -15.91
CA MET A 591 2.45 -1.85 -14.70
C MET A 591 2.94 -0.47 -14.27
N ILE A 592 2.07 0.29 -13.61
CA ILE A 592 2.36 1.61 -13.06
C ILE A 592 2.27 1.52 -11.53
N GLN A 593 3.18 2.17 -10.82
CA GLN A 593 3.08 2.41 -9.39
C GLN A 593 3.04 3.91 -9.16
N ALA A 594 2.10 4.37 -8.36
CA ALA A 594 2.01 5.75 -7.89
C ALA A 594 2.19 5.76 -6.37
N ARG A 595 2.91 6.76 -5.86
CA ARG A 595 2.98 7.05 -4.42
C ARG A 595 2.59 8.49 -4.18
N LEU A 596 1.61 8.71 -3.32
CA LEU A 596 1.24 10.02 -2.82
C LEU A 596 1.90 10.16 -1.45
N LEU A 597 2.80 11.13 -1.33
CA LEU A 597 3.62 11.38 -0.15
C LEU A 597 3.06 12.59 0.60
N SER A 598 3.12 12.56 1.94
CA SER A 598 2.89 13.73 2.77
C SER A 598 3.85 13.79 3.96
N GLU A 599 4.42 14.97 4.19
CA GLU A 599 5.21 15.34 5.37
C GLU A 599 4.36 16.01 6.46
N ASP A 600 3.11 16.40 6.15
CA ASP A 600 2.17 17.04 7.08
C ASP A 600 0.88 16.20 7.21
N ALA A 601 0.51 15.85 8.45
CA ALA A 601 -0.71 15.09 8.74
C ALA A 601 -2.01 15.80 8.28
N ALA A 602 -1.99 17.12 8.12
CA ALA A 602 -3.14 17.92 7.70
C ALA A 602 -3.28 18.07 6.17
N GLU A 603 -2.25 17.74 5.39
CA GLU A 603 -2.22 17.91 3.93
C GLU A 603 -2.01 16.56 3.23
N ALA A 604 -2.50 16.44 1.99
CA ALA A 604 -2.21 15.29 1.14
C ALA A 604 -2.27 15.65 -0.34
N ALA A 605 -1.34 15.10 -1.13
CA ALA A 605 -1.44 15.17 -2.57
C ALA A 605 -2.69 14.42 -3.07
N SER A 606 -3.26 14.86 -4.19
CA SER A 606 -4.30 14.13 -4.92
C SER A 606 -3.87 13.90 -6.37
N LEU A 607 -4.33 12.82 -6.98
CA LEU A 607 -3.97 12.40 -8.32
C LEU A 607 -5.24 12.25 -9.17
N GLU A 608 -5.34 13.01 -10.26
CA GLU A 608 -6.51 13.01 -11.15
C GLU A 608 -6.35 12.08 -12.36
N SER A 609 -5.16 12.07 -12.97
CA SER A 609 -4.91 11.23 -14.15
C SER A 609 -3.44 10.82 -14.32
N ILE A 610 -3.22 9.67 -14.97
CA ILE A 610 -1.93 9.26 -15.53
C ILE A 610 -2.13 8.87 -17.00
N GLN A 611 -1.24 9.34 -17.87
CA GLN A 611 -1.18 9.00 -19.28
C GLN A 611 0.22 8.44 -19.62
N ILE A 612 0.25 7.36 -20.38
CA ILE A 612 1.49 6.77 -20.91
C ILE A 612 1.42 6.84 -22.43
N HIS A 613 2.25 7.66 -23.05
CA HIS A 613 2.30 7.78 -24.49
C HIS A 613 3.16 6.67 -25.11
N PHE A 614 2.78 6.21 -26.31
CA PHE A 614 3.50 5.18 -27.04
C PHE A 614 3.35 5.29 -28.56
N THR A 615 4.31 4.69 -29.26
CA THR A 615 4.30 4.57 -30.73
C THR A 615 4.43 3.11 -31.16
N ALA A 616 4.19 2.85 -32.46
CA ALA A 616 4.48 1.55 -33.05
C ALA A 616 6.00 1.31 -33.08
N PRO A 617 6.50 0.12 -32.67
CA PRO A 617 7.92 -0.15 -32.65
C PRO A 617 8.48 -0.35 -34.07
N LEU A 618 9.77 -0.10 -34.24
CA LEU A 618 10.46 -0.32 -35.52
C LEU A 618 10.47 -1.80 -35.91
N VAL A 619 10.58 -2.68 -34.92
CA VAL A 619 10.66 -4.15 -35.03
C VAL A 619 9.82 -4.76 -33.89
N ASP A 620 9.14 -5.89 -34.08
CA ASP A 620 8.26 -6.47 -33.05
C ASP A 620 9.06 -7.02 -31.86
N ARG A 621 10.11 -7.79 -32.14
CA ARG A 621 11.14 -8.23 -31.18
C ARG A 621 12.51 -8.13 -31.84
N ILE A 622 13.55 -7.76 -31.10
CA ILE A 622 14.91 -7.71 -31.65
C ILE A 622 15.91 -8.15 -30.58
N ALA A 623 16.59 -9.26 -30.87
CA ALA A 623 17.50 -9.95 -29.97
C ALA A 623 18.95 -9.70 -30.38
N GLY A 624 19.87 -9.70 -29.43
CA GLY A 624 21.30 -9.53 -29.69
C GLY A 624 22.21 -10.25 -28.71
N GLU A 625 23.39 -10.62 -29.21
CA GLU A 625 24.46 -11.25 -28.44
C GLU A 625 25.84 -10.82 -28.95
N ILE A 626 26.85 -10.91 -28.10
CA ILE A 626 28.23 -10.55 -28.44
C ILE A 626 29.17 -11.73 -28.23
N GLU A 627 30.15 -11.96 -29.11
CA GLU A 627 31.20 -12.98 -28.94
C GLU A 627 32.57 -12.32 -29.18
N PRO A 628 33.66 -12.63 -28.43
CA PRO A 628 33.76 -13.55 -27.28
C PRO A 628 33.09 -13.05 -25.99
N LYS A 629 32.23 -13.89 -25.40
CA LYS A 629 31.59 -13.63 -24.09
C LYS A 629 32.51 -13.87 -22.88
N ARG A 630 33.55 -14.70 -23.04
CA ARG A 630 34.38 -15.18 -21.92
C ARG A 630 35.87 -15.06 -22.23
N ASP A 631 36.65 -15.14 -21.15
CA ASP A 631 38.12 -15.10 -21.14
C ASP A 631 38.75 -13.86 -21.80
N VAL A 632 37.97 -12.78 -21.96
CA VAL A 632 38.39 -11.55 -22.61
C VAL A 632 39.53 -10.88 -21.83
N PRO A 633 40.67 -10.53 -22.47
CA PRO A 633 41.77 -9.85 -21.79
C PRO A 633 41.39 -8.45 -21.30
N SER A 634 41.54 -8.21 -19.99
CA SER A 634 41.15 -6.94 -19.37
C SER A 634 42.05 -5.77 -19.80
N GLY A 635 41.45 -4.79 -20.47
CA GLY A 635 42.07 -3.55 -20.94
C GLY A 635 42.83 -3.65 -22.28
N GLU A 636 42.89 -4.82 -22.90
CA GLU A 636 43.54 -5.02 -24.20
C GLU A 636 42.54 -4.81 -25.34
N LEU A 637 43.04 -4.60 -26.57
CA LEU A 637 42.19 -4.48 -27.75
C LEU A 637 41.76 -5.89 -28.17
N THR A 638 40.48 -6.18 -28.04
CA THR A 638 39.86 -7.47 -28.40
C THR A 638 38.89 -7.25 -29.55
N ASP A 639 38.85 -8.21 -30.45
CA ASP A 639 37.88 -8.26 -31.54
C ASP A 639 36.60 -8.93 -31.06
N PHE A 640 35.46 -8.34 -31.43
CA PHE A 640 34.13 -8.80 -31.08
C PHE A 640 33.25 -8.87 -32.33
N ASP A 641 32.35 -9.83 -32.35
CA ASP A 641 31.21 -9.92 -33.24
C ASP A 641 29.93 -9.74 -32.42
N LEU A 642 29.11 -8.77 -32.79
CA LEU A 642 27.76 -8.57 -32.24
C LEU A 642 26.74 -9.03 -33.27
N PHE A 643 25.98 -10.06 -32.95
CA PHE A 643 24.87 -10.55 -33.76
C PHE A 643 23.56 -9.90 -33.31
N ILE A 644 22.74 -9.47 -34.27
CA ILE A 644 21.42 -8.86 -34.03
C ILE A 644 20.40 -9.55 -34.94
N ARG A 645 19.36 -10.15 -34.36
CA ARG A 645 18.25 -10.81 -35.08
C ARG A 645 16.92 -10.06 -34.87
N PRO A 646 16.44 -9.29 -35.87
CA PRO A 646 15.13 -8.66 -35.84
C PRO A 646 13.99 -9.60 -36.27
N ILE A 647 12.86 -9.57 -35.55
CA ILE A 647 11.61 -10.26 -35.88
C ILE A 647 10.54 -9.23 -36.20
N PHE A 648 10.03 -9.23 -37.42
CA PHE A 648 9.08 -8.22 -37.92
C PHE A 648 7.63 -8.75 -37.99
N ALA A 649 6.71 -8.06 -37.32
CA ALA A 649 5.29 -8.14 -37.58
C ALA A 649 4.93 -7.44 -38.91
N ALA A 650 3.73 -7.72 -39.44
CA ALA A 650 3.33 -7.32 -40.79
C ALA A 650 3.26 -5.81 -41.06
N GLN A 651 3.16 -4.97 -40.02
CA GLN A 651 3.13 -3.50 -40.15
C GLN A 651 4.36 -2.79 -39.57
N ASN A 652 5.40 -3.52 -39.16
CA ASN A 652 6.61 -2.87 -38.67
C ASN A 652 7.29 -2.07 -39.80
N PRO A 653 7.71 -0.82 -39.55
CA PRO A 653 8.40 -0.01 -40.55
C PRO A 653 9.82 -0.52 -40.82
N GLY A 654 10.46 -1.18 -39.86
CA GLY A 654 11.86 -1.61 -39.94
C GLY A 654 12.86 -0.46 -39.91
N PHE A 655 14.14 -0.81 -39.90
CA PHE A 655 15.26 0.06 -39.53
C PHE A 655 16.36 0.05 -40.61
N ASP A 656 17.09 1.15 -40.69
CA ASP A 656 18.30 1.33 -41.51
C ASP A 656 19.47 1.89 -40.69
N LEU A 657 19.24 2.37 -39.46
CA LEU A 657 20.31 2.78 -38.56
C LEU A 657 20.57 1.74 -37.49
N ILE A 658 21.84 1.55 -37.14
CA ILE A 658 22.26 0.76 -35.97
C ILE A 658 23.25 1.59 -35.16
N ARG A 659 23.08 1.63 -33.84
CA ARG A 659 24.02 2.24 -32.90
C ARG A 659 24.59 1.17 -31.98
N LEU A 660 25.91 1.12 -31.88
CA LEU A 660 26.66 0.29 -30.95
C LEU A 660 27.31 1.18 -29.89
N ILE A 661 27.10 0.85 -28.63
CA ILE A 661 27.61 1.56 -27.45
C ILE A 661 28.49 0.59 -26.65
N ALA A 662 29.76 0.94 -26.49
CA ALA A 662 30.74 0.16 -25.73
C ALA A 662 30.78 0.58 -24.26
N PRO A 663 30.97 -0.36 -23.31
CA PRO A 663 31.03 -0.05 -21.89
C PRO A 663 32.27 0.78 -21.52
N SER A 664 32.21 1.46 -20.37
CA SER A 664 33.36 2.19 -19.77
C SER A 664 34.04 3.22 -20.68
N ARG A 665 33.28 3.83 -21.61
CA ARG A 665 33.75 4.75 -22.65
C ARG A 665 34.83 4.17 -23.59
N ALA A 666 34.86 2.86 -23.78
CA ALA A 666 35.89 2.17 -24.56
C ALA A 666 35.83 2.51 -26.06
N ASN A 667 37.00 2.65 -26.69
CA ASN A 667 37.11 3.06 -28.09
C ASN A 667 36.70 1.94 -29.07
N ILE A 668 35.65 2.17 -29.87
CA ILE A 668 35.23 1.26 -30.95
C ILE A 668 35.97 1.56 -32.27
N LYS A 669 36.50 0.51 -32.91
CA LYS A 669 36.92 0.48 -34.33
C LYS A 669 36.08 -0.54 -35.10
N LEU A 670 35.29 -0.12 -36.09
CA LEU A 670 34.60 -1.03 -37.01
C LEU A 670 35.61 -1.83 -37.85
N ARG A 671 35.30 -3.09 -38.16
CA ARG A 671 36.07 -3.94 -39.08
C ARG A 671 35.25 -4.46 -40.26
N GLN A 672 34.02 -4.88 -40.01
CA GLN A 672 33.13 -5.48 -41.01
C GLN A 672 31.68 -5.38 -40.53
N VAL A 673 30.76 -5.29 -41.47
CA VAL A 673 29.32 -5.52 -41.22
C VAL A 673 28.87 -6.60 -42.18
N SER A 674 28.12 -7.60 -41.71
CA SER A 674 27.54 -8.62 -42.57
C SER A 674 26.04 -8.77 -42.34
N LEU A 675 25.32 -9.06 -43.43
CA LEU A 675 23.88 -9.24 -43.49
C LEU A 675 23.56 -10.58 -44.16
N GLY A 676 22.63 -11.35 -43.60
CA GLY A 676 22.14 -12.58 -44.23
C GLY A 676 21.12 -13.31 -43.36
N ASP A 677 20.80 -14.54 -43.73
CA ASP A 677 20.17 -15.54 -42.86
C ASP A 677 21.17 -16.57 -42.31
N GLU A 678 20.73 -17.39 -41.36
CA GLU A 678 21.58 -18.37 -40.67
C GLU A 678 22.21 -19.41 -41.60
N SER A 679 21.54 -19.75 -42.71
CA SER A 679 22.07 -20.66 -43.72
C SER A 679 23.07 -19.98 -44.65
N GLU A 680 22.91 -18.68 -44.92
CA GLU A 680 23.89 -17.88 -45.65
C GLU A 680 25.19 -17.70 -44.84
N PHE A 681 25.07 -17.38 -43.54
CA PHE A 681 26.21 -17.31 -42.62
C PHE A 681 26.92 -18.67 -42.46
N ALA A 682 26.17 -19.78 -42.28
CA ALA A 682 26.75 -21.11 -42.17
C ALA A 682 27.44 -21.58 -43.47
N ALA A 683 27.01 -21.07 -44.63
CA ALA A 683 27.60 -21.37 -45.93
C ALA A 683 28.73 -20.39 -46.35
N GLY A 684 28.99 -19.32 -45.58
CA GLY A 684 29.94 -18.27 -45.92
C GLY A 684 29.52 -17.43 -47.14
N ASN A 685 28.21 -17.31 -47.37
CA ASN A 685 27.61 -16.55 -48.48
C ASN A 685 26.94 -15.26 -48.00
N GLU A 686 27.16 -14.83 -46.75
CA GLU A 686 26.56 -13.62 -46.20
C GLU A 686 27.06 -12.36 -46.93
N GLU A 687 26.17 -11.40 -47.14
CA GLU A 687 26.52 -10.13 -47.74
C GLU A 687 27.43 -9.36 -46.78
N THR A 688 28.63 -9.02 -47.22
CA THR A 688 29.67 -8.44 -46.37
C THR A 688 30.12 -7.07 -46.87
N PHE A 689 30.04 -6.08 -45.98
CA PHE A 689 30.62 -4.75 -46.11
C PHE A 689 31.99 -4.74 -45.41
N ALA A 690 33.06 -4.61 -46.20
CA ALA A 690 34.44 -4.62 -45.70
C ALA A 690 35.16 -3.31 -46.05
N GLU A 691 36.21 -2.97 -45.29
CA GLU A 691 37.00 -1.74 -45.52
C GLU A 691 37.78 -1.84 -46.84
N VAL A 692 37.32 -1.14 -47.89
CA VAL A 692 37.96 -1.10 -49.22
C VAL A 692 39.01 0.00 -49.32
N GLU A 693 38.75 1.13 -48.66
CA GLU A 693 39.68 2.25 -48.47
C GLU A 693 39.53 2.73 -47.03
N LYS A 694 40.50 3.49 -46.50
CA LYS A 694 40.54 3.86 -45.09
C LYS A 694 39.26 4.59 -44.64
N GLY A 695 38.43 3.93 -43.84
CA GLY A 695 37.15 4.43 -43.37
C GLY A 695 36.00 4.33 -44.38
N ARG A 696 36.13 3.57 -45.47
CA ARG A 696 35.12 3.38 -46.51
C ARG A 696 34.78 1.89 -46.62
N PHE A 697 33.51 1.54 -46.39
CA PHE A 697 33.06 0.15 -46.30
C PHE A 697 32.07 -0.14 -47.44
N GLU A 698 32.40 -1.11 -48.30
CA GLU A 698 31.57 -1.49 -49.46
C GLU A 698 31.29 -2.99 -49.47
N ASN A 699 30.14 -3.38 -50.05
CA ASN A 699 29.82 -4.77 -50.36
C ASN A 699 30.27 -5.19 -51.78
N GLY A 700 30.13 -6.48 -52.10
CA GLY A 700 30.48 -7.03 -53.41
C GLY A 700 29.64 -6.50 -54.60
N ALA A 701 28.59 -5.73 -54.35
CA ALA A 701 27.79 -5.03 -55.36
C ALA A 701 28.15 -3.54 -55.51
N GLY A 702 29.05 -3.01 -54.67
CA GLY A 702 29.43 -1.60 -54.65
C GLY A 702 28.45 -0.69 -53.89
N GLU A 703 27.59 -1.25 -53.03
CA GLU A 703 26.82 -0.44 -52.06
C GLU A 703 27.73 -0.06 -50.89
N GLU A 704 27.76 1.24 -50.55
CA GLU A 704 28.58 1.78 -49.46
C GLU A 704 27.77 1.86 -48.16
N LEU A 705 28.41 1.54 -47.04
CA LEU A 705 27.83 1.67 -45.70
C LEU A 705 28.22 3.01 -45.07
N GLU A 706 27.22 3.82 -44.70
CA GLU A 706 27.45 5.04 -43.94
C GLU A 706 27.83 4.67 -42.52
N TRP A 707 28.82 5.35 -41.94
CA TRP A 707 29.10 5.25 -40.52
C TRP A 707 29.60 6.58 -39.96
N THR A 708 29.35 6.81 -38.68
CA THR A 708 29.81 8.00 -37.97
C THR A 708 30.12 7.65 -36.53
N LYS A 709 31.22 8.20 -36.05
CA LYS A 709 31.63 8.08 -34.65
C LYS A 709 31.01 9.21 -33.83
N VAL A 710 29.95 8.90 -33.11
CA VAL A 710 29.17 9.86 -32.32
C VAL A 710 29.92 10.26 -31.05
N ALA A 711 30.60 9.30 -30.42
CA ALA A 711 31.48 9.50 -29.27
C ALA A 711 32.64 8.50 -29.33
N SER A 712 33.56 8.51 -28.34
CA SER A 712 34.66 7.52 -28.32
C SER A 712 34.13 6.08 -28.32
N ASP A 713 33.01 5.88 -27.63
CA ASP A 713 32.35 4.62 -27.30
C ASP A 713 31.05 4.36 -28.06
N THR A 714 30.64 5.29 -28.93
CA THR A 714 29.36 5.22 -29.63
C THR A 714 29.61 5.29 -31.12
N LEU A 715 29.36 4.18 -31.81
CA LEU A 715 29.44 4.02 -33.25
C LEU A 715 28.02 3.96 -33.81
N GLN A 716 27.71 4.80 -34.79
CA GLN A 716 26.46 4.75 -35.54
C GLN A 716 26.72 4.33 -36.98
N LEU A 717 25.87 3.46 -37.50
CA LEU A 717 25.92 2.85 -38.82
C LEU A 717 24.61 3.15 -39.55
N GLY A 718 24.69 3.47 -40.84
CA GLY A 718 23.58 3.59 -41.77
C GLY A 718 23.71 2.54 -42.86
N LEU A 719 22.79 1.58 -42.86
CA LEU A 719 22.67 0.56 -43.90
C LEU A 719 22.18 1.22 -45.20
N PRO A 720 22.63 0.77 -46.39
CA PRO A 720 22.18 1.33 -47.67
C PRO A 720 20.68 1.09 -47.97
N ARG A 721 20.00 0.27 -47.15
CA ARG A 721 18.60 -0.12 -47.30
C ARG A 721 17.95 -0.42 -45.95
N ILE A 722 16.64 -0.16 -45.86
CA ILE A 722 15.83 -0.45 -44.66
C ILE A 722 15.55 -1.96 -44.58
N LEU A 723 16.05 -2.60 -43.53
CA LEU A 723 15.74 -3.99 -43.20
C LEU A 723 14.29 -4.10 -42.70
N ARG A 724 13.54 -5.02 -43.31
CA ARG A 724 12.12 -5.30 -43.01
C ARG A 724 11.85 -6.80 -43.10
N ARG A 725 10.60 -7.20 -42.86
CA ARG A 725 10.14 -8.59 -43.09
C ARG A 725 10.49 -9.06 -44.50
N GLY A 726 11.27 -10.14 -44.61
CA GLY A 726 11.75 -10.68 -45.89
C GLY A 726 13.06 -10.07 -46.41
N SER A 727 13.71 -9.19 -45.65
CA SER A 727 15.14 -8.91 -45.76
C SER A 727 15.96 -9.94 -44.97
N ALA A 728 17.29 -9.81 -44.97
CA ALA A 728 18.19 -10.50 -44.03
C ALA A 728 17.68 -10.41 -42.59
N ASP A 729 17.75 -11.53 -41.86
CA ASP A 729 17.28 -11.66 -40.48
C ASP A 729 18.40 -11.78 -39.43
N ILE A 730 19.67 -11.73 -39.85
CA ILE A 730 20.85 -11.56 -39.01
C ILE A 730 21.67 -10.36 -39.51
N VAL A 731 22.10 -9.51 -38.57
CA VAL A 731 23.19 -8.54 -38.77
C VAL A 731 24.36 -8.92 -37.86
N ARG A 732 25.55 -9.14 -38.43
CA ARG A 732 26.81 -9.27 -37.67
C ARG A 732 27.59 -7.96 -37.75
N LEU A 733 27.93 -7.39 -36.59
CA LEU A 733 28.79 -6.22 -36.45
C LEU A 733 30.14 -6.67 -35.91
N SER A 734 31.16 -6.71 -36.76
CA SER A 734 32.53 -7.05 -36.37
C SER A 734 33.33 -5.79 -36.05
N PHE A 735 33.81 -5.66 -34.82
CA PHE A 735 34.53 -4.47 -34.34
C PHE A 735 35.63 -4.83 -33.33
N SER A 736 36.61 -3.94 -33.15
CA SER A 736 37.59 -4.05 -32.07
C SER A 736 37.27 -3.03 -30.97
N SER A 737 37.31 -3.44 -29.71
CA SER A 737 37.12 -2.57 -28.54
C SER A 737 37.95 -3.07 -27.33
N ARG A 738 37.87 -2.38 -26.19
CA ARG A 738 38.55 -2.77 -24.94
C ARG A 738 37.52 -2.97 -23.84
N VAL A 739 37.68 -4.01 -23.03
CA VAL A 739 36.79 -4.26 -21.87
C VAL A 739 37.60 -4.19 -20.57
N PHE A 740 37.20 -3.31 -19.66
CA PHE A 740 37.95 -2.99 -18.43
C PHE A 740 37.41 -3.69 -17.17
N LEU A 741 36.30 -4.42 -17.30
CA LEU A 741 35.58 -5.02 -16.18
C LEU A 741 34.89 -6.31 -16.60
N SER A 742 34.93 -7.32 -15.73
CA SER A 742 34.12 -8.52 -15.90
C SER A 742 32.67 -8.21 -15.58
N GLY A 743 31.74 -8.66 -16.42
CA GLY A 743 30.33 -8.29 -16.34
C GLY A 743 30.00 -6.97 -17.05
N ALA A 744 30.89 -6.46 -17.92
CA ALA A 744 30.61 -5.27 -18.71
C ALA A 744 29.72 -5.61 -19.91
N THR A 745 28.62 -4.86 -20.08
CA THR A 745 27.62 -5.09 -21.13
C THR A 745 27.76 -4.08 -22.26
N PHE A 746 27.76 -4.56 -23.50
CA PHE A 746 27.58 -3.70 -24.69
C PHE A 746 26.09 -3.40 -24.88
N ALA A 747 25.77 -2.22 -25.41
CA ALA A 747 24.39 -1.89 -25.80
C ALA A 747 24.31 -1.68 -27.31
N ALA A 748 23.18 -2.12 -27.88
CA ALA A 748 22.86 -1.88 -29.28
C ALA A 748 21.44 -1.33 -29.40
N GLU A 749 21.24 -0.44 -30.36
CA GLU A 749 19.97 0.20 -30.67
C GLU A 749 19.79 0.21 -32.18
N VAL A 750 18.56 0.03 -32.66
CA VAL A 750 18.19 0.23 -34.06
C VAL A 750 17.32 1.47 -34.21
N GLY A 751 17.52 2.21 -35.28
CA GLY A 751 16.86 3.47 -35.55
C GLY A 751 16.46 3.60 -37.01
N ARG A 752 15.76 4.67 -37.35
CA ARG A 752 15.34 4.93 -38.72
C ARG A 752 15.79 6.30 -39.19
N SER A 753 16.46 6.38 -40.33
CA SER A 753 16.94 7.64 -40.95
C SER A 753 15.83 8.69 -41.09
N THR A 754 14.61 8.24 -41.36
CA THR A 754 13.40 9.07 -41.51
C THR A 754 12.69 9.41 -40.19
N GLN A 755 13.18 8.93 -39.05
CA GLN A 755 12.63 9.16 -37.71
C GLN A 755 13.76 9.44 -36.72
N ALA A 756 14.24 10.69 -36.73
CA ALA A 756 15.22 11.16 -35.75
C ALA A 756 14.76 10.84 -34.32
N ASP A 757 15.71 10.43 -33.48
CA ASP A 757 15.57 10.12 -32.06
C ASP A 757 14.60 8.98 -31.67
N ASN A 758 13.97 8.29 -32.63
CA ASN A 758 13.23 7.05 -32.38
C ASN A 758 14.18 5.83 -32.42
N TRP A 759 14.84 5.55 -31.30
CA TRP A 759 15.73 4.40 -31.13
C TRP A 759 15.05 3.27 -30.36
N GLN A 760 15.10 2.06 -30.92
CA GLN A 760 14.63 0.83 -30.31
C GLN A 760 15.82 0.01 -29.83
N ARG A 761 15.88 -0.30 -28.54
CA ARG A 761 16.96 -1.10 -27.94
C ARG A 761 16.90 -2.56 -28.41
N VAL A 762 18.08 -3.16 -28.56
CA VAL A 762 18.27 -4.61 -28.75
C VAL A 762 18.31 -5.30 -27.39
N ASP A 763 17.45 -6.31 -27.21
CA ASP A 763 17.39 -7.11 -25.98
C ASP A 763 18.47 -8.20 -25.97
N PRO A 764 19.19 -8.42 -24.85
CA PRO A 764 20.15 -9.50 -24.72
C PRO A 764 19.43 -10.87 -24.70
N ALA A 765 19.79 -11.77 -25.61
CA ALA A 765 19.20 -13.11 -25.71
C ALA A 765 20.16 -14.05 -26.48
N ASP A 766 19.61 -15.15 -27.02
CA ASP A 766 20.28 -16.15 -27.87
C ASP A 766 19.74 -16.05 -29.33
N PRO A 767 20.13 -15.03 -30.12
CA PRO A 767 19.61 -14.82 -31.46
C PRO A 767 20.14 -15.81 -32.52
N VAL A 768 21.33 -16.38 -32.42
CA VAL A 768 21.88 -17.33 -33.41
C VAL A 768 22.32 -18.64 -32.75
N GLY A 769 22.43 -19.74 -33.51
CA GLY A 769 22.88 -21.00 -32.93
C GLY A 769 24.35 -21.00 -32.49
N ASP A 770 24.69 -21.91 -31.56
CA ASP A 770 26.03 -22.13 -30.97
C ASP A 770 27.19 -22.25 -31.98
N GLU A 771 26.92 -22.52 -33.27
CA GLU A 771 27.91 -22.54 -34.35
C GLU A 771 28.43 -21.14 -34.74
N LEU A 772 27.64 -20.09 -34.50
CA LEU A 772 27.96 -18.69 -34.82
C LEU A 772 28.37 -17.88 -33.58
N ALA A 773 27.70 -18.10 -32.45
CA ALA A 773 28.07 -17.54 -31.15
C ALA A 773 27.52 -18.46 -30.03
N ALA A 774 28.29 -18.69 -28.96
CA ALA A 774 27.92 -19.68 -27.95
C ALA A 774 27.30 -19.05 -26.68
N GLY A 775 26.16 -19.57 -26.21
CA GLY A 775 25.43 -19.08 -25.03
C GLY A 775 24.71 -17.73 -25.23
N GLU A 776 24.33 -17.01 -24.17
CA GLU A 776 23.36 -15.89 -24.31
C GLU A 776 23.92 -14.49 -23.97
N GLY A 777 23.45 -13.47 -24.70
CA GLY A 777 23.44 -12.07 -24.27
C GLY A 777 24.64 -11.18 -24.63
N LEU A 778 24.60 -9.94 -24.13
CA LEU A 778 25.50 -8.83 -24.50
C LEU A 778 26.60 -8.53 -23.45
N THR A 779 26.80 -9.41 -22.47
CA THR A 779 27.71 -9.20 -21.32
C THR A 779 29.00 -10.00 -21.46
N VAL A 780 30.13 -9.31 -21.31
CA VAL A 780 31.47 -9.88 -21.45
C VAL A 780 32.13 -10.12 -20.08
N LEU A 781 32.69 -11.31 -19.91
CA LEU A 781 33.46 -11.71 -18.73
C LEU A 781 34.97 -11.67 -19.04
N THR A 782 35.72 -10.89 -18.25
CA THR A 782 37.16 -10.72 -18.44
C THR A 782 37.98 -11.66 -17.56
N THR A 783 39.17 -12.05 -18.03
CA THR A 783 40.17 -12.75 -17.21
C THR A 783 40.60 -11.94 -15.98
N ALA A 784 40.82 -12.62 -14.85
CA ALA A 784 41.10 -11.98 -13.57
C ALA A 784 42.56 -11.48 -13.45
N ARG A 785 42.77 -10.18 -13.63
CA ARG A 785 44.05 -9.49 -13.40
C ARG A 785 44.19 -9.03 -11.93
N ARG A 786 45.39 -8.98 -11.35
CA ARG A 786 45.64 -8.31 -10.04
C ARG A 786 45.78 -6.79 -10.22
N GLY A 787 45.40 -6.00 -9.20
CA GLY A 787 45.39 -4.53 -9.22
C GLY A 787 44.05 -3.89 -9.68
N GLN A 788 43.88 -2.60 -9.36
CA GLN A 788 42.77 -1.74 -9.84
C GLN A 788 43.20 -0.78 -10.98
N ILE A 789 44.49 -0.53 -11.19
CA ILE A 789 44.99 0.36 -12.25
C ILE A 789 45.70 -0.47 -13.34
N GLY A 790 45.36 -0.22 -14.61
CA GLY A 790 46.00 -0.82 -15.78
C GLY A 790 47.35 -0.20 -16.13
N THR A 791 47.87 -0.46 -17.33
CA THR A 791 49.13 0.15 -17.79
C THR A 791 49.02 1.68 -17.78
N ILE A 792 50.01 2.34 -17.15
CA ILE A 792 50.17 3.79 -17.18
C ILE A 792 51.23 4.16 -18.22
N GLU A 793 50.82 5.00 -19.17
CA GLU A 793 51.65 5.66 -20.16
C GLU A 793 51.70 7.16 -19.89
N VAL A 794 52.87 7.77 -20.08
CA VAL A 794 53.07 9.22 -19.99
C VAL A 794 53.71 9.66 -21.30
N ASP A 795 52.98 10.48 -22.07
CA ASP A 795 53.42 10.91 -23.40
C ASP A 795 53.41 12.44 -23.52
N PRO A 796 54.56 13.07 -23.87
CA PRO A 796 55.89 12.49 -23.89
C PRO A 796 56.42 12.27 -22.45
N ALA A 797 57.31 11.29 -22.27
CA ALA A 797 57.90 11.00 -20.96
C ALA A 797 58.82 12.13 -20.43
N ILE A 798 59.29 13.01 -21.32
CA ILE A 798 59.94 14.28 -21.01
C ILE A 798 59.28 15.34 -21.89
N PHE A 799 58.82 16.44 -21.29
CA PHE A 799 58.09 17.50 -21.98
C PHE A 799 58.65 18.89 -21.66
N SER A 800 58.39 19.85 -22.54
CA SER A 800 59.01 21.17 -22.60
C SER A 800 57.95 22.28 -22.62
N PRO A 801 57.42 22.69 -21.46
CA PRO A 801 56.37 23.73 -21.34
C PRO A 801 56.91 25.15 -21.58
N ASN A 802 57.53 25.38 -22.73
CA ASN A 802 58.18 26.64 -23.11
C ASN A 802 57.29 27.56 -23.97
N GLY A 803 56.15 27.06 -24.45
CA GLY A 803 55.19 27.77 -25.30
C GLY A 803 55.51 27.76 -26.79
N ASP A 804 56.39 26.88 -27.28
CA ASP A 804 56.75 26.78 -28.70
C ASP A 804 55.79 25.94 -29.56
N GLY A 805 54.82 25.26 -28.93
CA GLY A 805 53.82 24.40 -29.55
C GLY A 805 54.24 22.93 -29.68
N ILE A 806 55.44 22.56 -29.20
CA ILE A 806 56.02 21.21 -29.30
C ILE A 806 56.27 20.65 -27.90
N ASN A 807 55.58 19.56 -27.56
CA ASN A 807 55.71 18.90 -26.26
C ASN A 807 55.44 19.81 -25.05
N ASP A 808 54.59 20.83 -25.19
CA ASP A 808 54.23 21.77 -24.10
C ASP A 808 53.47 21.11 -22.93
N THR A 809 52.93 19.90 -23.12
CA THR A 809 52.14 19.19 -22.12
C THR A 809 52.48 17.71 -22.06
N ALA A 810 52.48 17.12 -20.86
CA ALA A 810 52.48 15.68 -20.66
C ALA A 810 51.04 15.13 -20.49
N VAL A 811 50.74 14.01 -21.14
CA VAL A 811 49.44 13.33 -21.03
C VAL A 811 49.60 12.01 -20.29
N PHE A 812 48.93 11.88 -19.14
CA PHE A 812 48.82 10.66 -18.36
C PHE A 812 47.66 9.81 -18.88
N SER A 813 47.98 8.73 -19.59
CA SER A 813 47.00 7.76 -20.10
C SER A 813 47.03 6.48 -19.27
N PHE A 814 45.90 6.10 -18.67
CA PHE A 814 45.78 4.88 -17.88
C PHE A 814 44.33 4.36 -17.86
N ALA A 815 44.14 3.12 -17.40
CA ALA A 815 42.82 2.53 -17.22
C ALA A 815 42.54 2.26 -15.74
N VAL A 816 41.32 2.56 -15.28
CA VAL A 816 40.81 2.11 -13.98
C VAL A 816 39.93 0.88 -14.21
N LEU A 817 40.20 -0.16 -13.44
CA LEU A 817 39.60 -1.49 -13.52
C LEU A 817 38.81 -1.74 -12.24
N LYS A 818 37.71 -2.50 -12.34
CA LYS A 818 36.91 -3.05 -11.20
C LYS A 818 36.14 -2.06 -10.30
N VAL A 819 36.30 -0.74 -10.44
CA VAL A 819 35.59 0.25 -9.58
C VAL A 819 34.28 0.72 -10.23
N ASN A 820 33.15 0.19 -9.77
CA ASN A 820 31.80 0.42 -10.32
C ASN A 820 30.97 1.49 -9.58
N VAL A 821 31.55 2.22 -8.64
CA VAL A 821 30.89 3.30 -7.89
C VAL A 821 31.49 4.67 -8.20
N ALA A 822 30.83 5.72 -7.74
CA ALA A 822 31.21 7.10 -8.03
C ALA A 822 32.42 7.56 -7.21
N ARG A 823 33.65 7.24 -7.66
CA ARG A 823 34.91 7.68 -7.04
C ARG A 823 35.56 8.86 -7.78
N GLN A 824 36.44 9.56 -7.07
CA GLN A 824 37.36 10.52 -7.65
C GLN A 824 38.66 9.79 -8.03
N VAL A 825 39.16 10.06 -9.24
CA VAL A 825 40.45 9.57 -9.71
C VAL A 825 41.42 10.74 -9.75
N VAL A 826 42.60 10.57 -9.16
CA VAL A 826 43.55 11.65 -8.93
C VAL A 826 44.94 11.26 -9.46
N VAL A 827 45.60 12.18 -10.16
CA VAL A 827 47.05 12.16 -10.39
C VAL A 827 47.66 13.23 -9.47
N HIS A 828 48.38 12.77 -8.46
CA HIS A 828 49.23 13.61 -7.63
C HIS A 828 50.61 13.70 -8.26
N LEU A 829 51.10 14.92 -8.49
CA LEU A 829 52.45 15.17 -9.00
C LEU A 829 53.33 15.66 -7.85
N TYR A 830 54.40 14.94 -7.56
CA TYR A 830 55.37 15.28 -6.52
C TYR A 830 56.74 15.62 -7.12
N ASP A 831 57.46 16.55 -6.49
CA ASP A 831 58.91 16.66 -6.71
C ASP A 831 59.69 15.53 -6.01
N LEU A 832 61.00 15.41 -6.28
CA LEU A 832 61.86 14.41 -5.64
C LEU A 832 62.07 14.63 -4.13
N ALA A 833 61.62 15.76 -3.56
CA ALA A 833 61.59 16.00 -2.11
C ALA A 833 60.25 15.54 -1.48
N GLY A 834 59.33 14.98 -2.26
CA GLY A 834 58.03 14.49 -1.81
C GLY A 834 56.98 15.58 -1.64
N ARG A 835 57.20 16.79 -2.16
CA ARG A 835 56.21 17.89 -2.10
C ARG A 835 55.25 17.77 -3.27
N GLU A 836 53.94 17.73 -2.99
CA GLU A 836 52.90 17.79 -4.03
C GLU A 836 52.96 19.16 -4.71
N VAL A 837 53.22 19.19 -6.02
CA VAL A 837 53.30 20.42 -6.82
C VAL A 837 52.02 20.70 -7.59
N ARG A 838 51.27 19.65 -7.97
CA ARG A 838 50.06 19.76 -8.78
C ARG A 838 49.13 18.58 -8.55
N ARG A 839 47.82 18.83 -8.52
CA ARG A 839 46.78 17.80 -8.44
C ARG A 839 45.88 17.85 -9.66
N LEU A 840 45.80 16.76 -10.41
CA LEU A 840 44.83 16.60 -11.51
C LEU A 840 43.79 15.60 -11.04
N SER A 841 42.49 15.89 -11.23
CA SER A 841 41.45 14.92 -10.85
C SER A 841 40.24 14.95 -11.77
N GLU A 842 39.60 13.80 -11.90
CA GLU A 842 38.34 13.62 -12.62
C GLU A 842 37.43 12.70 -11.79
N ARG A 843 36.20 13.16 -11.49
CA ARG A 843 35.18 12.36 -10.80
C ARG A 843 34.18 11.84 -11.83
N ARG A 844 33.85 10.55 -11.77
CA ARG A 844 32.86 9.89 -12.63
C ARG A 844 31.84 9.15 -11.77
N ASN A 845 30.61 8.98 -12.27
CA ASN A 845 29.56 8.21 -11.58
C ASN A 845 29.88 6.71 -11.50
N MET A 846 30.70 6.21 -12.43
CA MET A 846 31.38 4.93 -12.34
C MET A 846 32.84 5.19 -12.70
N ALA A 847 33.78 4.87 -11.82
CA ALA A 847 35.19 5.27 -11.97
C ALA A 847 36.00 4.38 -12.92
N ASN A 848 35.45 3.26 -13.39
CA ASN A 848 36.06 2.39 -14.38
C ASN A 848 36.17 3.01 -15.78
N GLY A 849 37.18 2.57 -16.53
CA GLY A 849 37.43 2.98 -17.92
C GLY A 849 38.74 3.73 -18.12
N LEU A 850 38.89 4.36 -19.29
CA LEU A 850 40.13 5.03 -19.68
C LEU A 850 40.17 6.49 -19.20
N TYR A 851 41.32 6.93 -18.71
CA TYR A 851 41.60 8.28 -18.26
C TYR A 851 42.70 8.91 -19.12
N ARG A 852 42.57 10.21 -19.34
CA ARG A 852 43.58 11.08 -19.95
C ARG A 852 43.61 12.40 -19.20
N LEU A 853 44.57 12.53 -18.29
CA LEU A 853 44.79 13.76 -17.53
C LEU A 853 46.02 14.47 -18.10
N VAL A 854 45.91 15.78 -18.32
CA VAL A 854 46.93 16.58 -18.99
C VAL A 854 47.60 17.49 -17.98
N TRP A 855 48.92 17.58 -18.05
CA TRP A 855 49.73 18.53 -17.28
C TRP A 855 50.49 19.47 -18.21
N ASP A 856 50.46 20.76 -17.88
CA ASP A 856 51.04 21.89 -18.58
C ASP A 856 52.37 22.37 -17.94
N GLY A 857 52.94 21.58 -17.04
CA GLY A 857 54.17 21.93 -16.33
C GLY A 857 53.98 23.01 -15.26
N ARG A 858 52.75 23.33 -14.88
CA ARG A 858 52.46 24.33 -13.84
C ARG A 858 52.13 23.69 -12.49
N ASP A 859 52.49 24.39 -11.43
CA ASP A 859 52.04 24.09 -10.07
C ASP A 859 50.59 24.52 -9.82
N GLU A 860 50.08 24.24 -8.62
CA GLU A 860 48.73 24.63 -8.20
C GLU A 860 48.50 26.15 -8.18
N GLY A 861 49.58 26.95 -8.12
CA GLY A 861 49.54 28.42 -8.25
C GLY A 861 49.62 28.93 -9.70
N GLY A 862 49.69 28.03 -10.69
CA GLY A 862 49.82 28.39 -12.11
C GLY A 862 51.24 28.80 -12.54
N THR A 863 52.25 28.59 -11.70
CA THR A 863 53.65 28.91 -12.00
C THR A 863 54.35 27.70 -12.61
N LEU A 864 55.23 27.90 -13.60
CA LEU A 864 56.02 26.81 -14.19
C LEU A 864 56.91 26.15 -13.13
N VAL A 865 56.89 24.83 -13.06
CA VAL A 865 57.75 24.05 -12.15
C VAL A 865 59.16 23.94 -12.72
N SER A 866 60.17 23.98 -11.85
CA SER A 866 61.58 23.87 -12.25
C SER A 866 61.88 22.64 -13.12
N PRO A 867 62.81 22.71 -14.08
CA PRO A 867 63.28 21.52 -14.80
C PRO A 867 63.78 20.42 -13.84
N GLY A 868 63.36 19.17 -14.08
CA GLY A 868 63.60 18.06 -13.18
C GLY A 868 62.72 16.84 -13.43
N LEU A 869 62.84 15.84 -12.56
CA LEU A 869 61.97 14.67 -12.54
C LEU A 869 60.87 14.86 -11.50
N TYR A 870 59.64 14.49 -11.88
CA TYR A 870 58.47 14.50 -11.02
C TYR A 870 57.85 13.10 -10.95
N LEU A 871 57.34 12.74 -9.78
CA LEU A 871 56.65 11.48 -9.54
C LEU A 871 55.13 11.71 -9.67
N ALA A 872 54.53 11.14 -10.71
CA ALA A 872 53.09 11.06 -10.87
C ALA A 872 52.58 9.80 -10.16
N ARG A 873 51.83 9.95 -9.07
CA ARG A 873 51.09 8.88 -8.38
C ARG A 873 49.63 8.97 -8.76
N ILE A 874 49.10 7.91 -9.36
CA ILE A 874 47.68 7.75 -9.67
C ILE A 874 47.02 7.00 -8.54
N GLU A 875 45.89 7.53 -8.05
CA GLU A 875 45.08 6.96 -6.99
C GLU A 875 43.60 6.96 -7.41
N VAL A 876 42.89 5.92 -6.97
CA VAL A 876 41.43 5.84 -7.01
C VAL A 876 40.95 5.80 -5.57
N ASP A 877 40.10 6.76 -5.22
CA ASP A 877 39.59 6.94 -3.85
C ASP A 877 38.76 5.71 -3.43
N ASP A 878 39.27 4.87 -2.53
CA ASP A 878 38.64 3.61 -2.12
C ASP A 878 39.04 3.20 -0.69
N ASP A 879 38.11 2.59 0.05
CA ASP A 879 38.19 2.42 1.51
C ASP A 879 39.08 1.23 1.96
N ALA A 880 39.87 0.64 1.07
CA ALA A 880 40.62 -0.60 1.32
C ALA A 880 41.97 -0.75 0.58
N GLY A 881 43.07 -0.32 1.22
CA GLY A 881 44.41 -0.90 1.06
C GLY A 881 45.35 -0.34 -0.04
N ASP A 882 46.65 -0.61 0.11
CA ASP A 882 47.76 -0.05 -0.71
C ASP A 882 47.78 -0.49 -2.20
N ASP A 883 47.00 -1.50 -2.60
CA ASP A 883 46.98 -2.09 -3.97
C ASP A 883 46.27 -1.19 -5.02
N ASN A 884 45.82 0.01 -4.60
CA ASN A 884 45.00 0.95 -5.37
C ASN A 884 45.77 2.17 -5.92
N SER A 885 47.11 2.20 -5.76
CA SER A 885 47.95 3.29 -6.28
C SER A 885 49.06 2.79 -7.21
N ALA A 886 49.38 3.58 -8.24
CA ALA A 886 50.41 3.22 -9.20
C ALA A 886 51.17 4.47 -9.67
N ALA A 887 52.48 4.35 -9.90
CA ALA A 887 53.35 5.51 -10.10
C ALA A 887 54.20 5.47 -11.38
N ARG A 888 54.48 6.65 -11.93
CA ARG A 888 55.37 6.90 -13.08
C ARG A 888 56.20 8.16 -12.85
N LEU A 889 57.36 8.22 -13.50
CA LEU A 889 58.16 9.43 -13.59
C LEU A 889 57.75 10.21 -14.85
N VAL A 890 57.79 11.54 -14.75
CA VAL A 890 57.69 12.48 -15.87
C VAL A 890 58.83 13.49 -15.75
N GLY A 891 59.48 13.81 -16.87
CA GLY A 891 60.53 14.82 -16.93
C GLY A 891 59.99 16.17 -17.42
N VAL A 892 60.40 17.25 -16.77
CA VAL A 892 60.21 18.63 -17.23
C VAL A 892 61.58 19.17 -17.67
N ALA A 893 61.69 19.66 -18.90
CA ALA A 893 62.93 20.24 -19.42
C ALA A 893 62.63 21.39 -20.39
N TYR A 894 63.16 22.58 -20.12
CA TYR A 894 63.02 23.79 -20.93
C TYR A 894 64.17 24.78 -20.68
#